data_AF-A0A7S4QPV4-F1
#
_entry.id   AF-A0A7S4QPV4-F1
#
_cell.length_a   1.000
_cell.length_b   1.000
_cell.length_c   1.000
_cell.angle_alpha   90.00
_cell.angle_beta   90.00
_cell.angle_gamma   90.00
#
_symmetry.space_group_name_H-M   'P 1'
#
loop_
_entity.id
_entity.type
_entity.pdbx_description
1 polymer ?
#
loop_
_entity_poly.entity_id
_entity_poly.type
_entity_poly.pdbx_seq_one_letter_code
_entity_poly.pdbx_strand_id
1 'polypeptide(L)'
;MPVVSKIMRRSTLIRQVLNQRSGFLNRTFHSSAYLSGDALDMVDTFSRRHLGPSSEDAKNMLKSIGFDSMDSLVKSTVPANILVDKNLNLQPAMTETEALNAIKKMADKNKVMKSYIGTGYYDTTVPPVILRNMLENPGWYTAYTPYQAEIAQGRLEMLLNFQTLCTDLTGLPMAVASLLDESSAAAEAMQMCFSLKGKKGKNNKFFVSKDVHPQTISLIQTRAKPIGIDVIVGDHSEADFSTKDYCGAVLQYPNTYGSVESPGESYADFTKRVHDAGGMVICATDLMALTRLAPPASWGADIAVGSAQRFGVPMGFGGPHAGFLATSDKYSRKMPGRIIGVTIDSQGKPCLRMAMQTREQHIRRDKATSNICTAQALLANMAASFAIYHGPQGLLDISGRIHALASVAHRELSKAGFKVTEEAFFDTITVNVSSKGMTSAEVQAGAVSVGANVRMINENTVGVSMGEGITRNDLAALLSGAFGITNPDMSADVSLMEVDPSYAREGEILTHPIFNTHHSETQMLRYLKTLENRDLALNHSMIALGSCTMKLNATAEMIPVTWPTLCNIHPFAPHDQVQGYHELIEDLNRDLSEITGFAAVSAQPNSGATGEYAGLLAIKRYLEDKGEGHRNVCLIPKSAHGTNPASAAMAGMKVVVVNNDDDGNIDISDLKAKIEKHSSDIAAFMVTYPSTFGVFEEGIVEIIDAVHEAGGQVYMDGANMNAQVGLTSPGLIGADVCHLNLHKTFCIPHGGGGPGKFTVMMQLQCCQ
;
A
#
# COMPACT_ATOMS: atom_id res chain seq x y z
N MET A 1 54.51 -4.46 -68.97
CA MET A 1 54.13 -3.15 -69.53
C MET A 1 52.64 -2.90 -69.22
N PRO A 2 52.20 -1.67 -68.96
CA PRO A 2 51.78 -1.23 -67.62
C PRO A 2 50.30 -0.81 -67.48
N VAL A 3 49.78 -0.90 -66.23
CA VAL A 3 49.06 0.14 -65.43
C VAL A 3 47.67 0.68 -65.89
N VAL A 4 46.78 0.85 -64.88
CA VAL A 4 45.74 1.90 -64.66
C VAL A 4 44.24 1.54 -64.74
N SER A 5 43.62 1.49 -63.55
CA SER A 5 42.34 2.10 -63.09
C SER A 5 41.00 1.35 -63.01
N LYS A 6 40.50 1.37 -61.75
CA LYS A 6 39.15 1.69 -61.23
C LYS A 6 37.93 0.91 -61.78
N ILE A 7 37.24 0.19 -60.88
CA ILE A 7 36.06 0.67 -60.11
C ILE A 7 35.60 -0.47 -59.16
N MET A 8 35.44 -0.15 -57.87
CA MET A 8 34.75 -0.97 -56.88
C MET A 8 33.27 -1.17 -57.23
N ARG A 9 32.75 -2.40 -57.04
CA ARG A 9 31.51 -2.75 -56.32
C ARG A 9 30.95 -4.08 -56.84
N ARG A 10 31.01 -5.12 -55.99
CA ARG A 10 29.93 -6.09 -55.69
C ARG A 10 30.51 -7.33 -55.03
N SER A 11 30.63 -7.29 -53.71
CA SER A 11 30.83 -8.49 -52.88
C SER A 11 30.23 -8.28 -51.48
N THR A 12 28.91 -8.17 -51.41
CA THR A 12 28.22 -8.13 -50.10
C THR A 12 26.99 -9.02 -50.01
N LEU A 13 26.43 -9.50 -51.13
CA LEU A 13 25.22 -10.32 -51.08
C LEU A 13 25.44 -11.82 -50.76
N ILE A 14 26.67 -12.33 -50.92
CA ILE A 14 26.94 -13.79 -50.76
C ILE A 14 27.42 -14.14 -49.34
N ARG A 15 27.81 -13.17 -48.52
CA ARG A 15 28.14 -13.39 -47.10
C ARG A 15 26.92 -13.32 -46.15
N GLN A 16 25.78 -12.78 -46.59
CA GLN A 16 24.58 -12.68 -45.77
C GLN A 16 23.67 -13.93 -45.81
N VAL A 17 23.87 -14.84 -46.76
CA VAL A 17 23.01 -16.04 -46.90
C VAL A 17 23.56 -17.27 -46.16
N LEU A 18 24.83 -17.26 -45.74
CA LEU A 18 25.47 -18.41 -45.07
C LEU A 18 25.49 -18.33 -43.53
N ASN A 19 24.95 -17.27 -42.92
CA ASN A 19 24.79 -17.18 -41.46
C ASN A 19 23.36 -17.49 -40.95
N GLN A 20 22.47 -18.00 -41.81
CA GLN A 20 21.08 -18.34 -41.44
C GLN A 20 20.80 -19.84 -41.30
N ARG A 21 21.79 -20.64 -40.89
CA ARG A 21 21.57 -22.07 -40.57
C ARG A 21 22.24 -22.50 -39.27
N SER A 22 21.53 -22.22 -38.19
CA SER A 22 21.44 -22.96 -36.91
C SER A 22 21.04 -21.97 -35.82
N GLY A 23 19.75 -21.59 -35.81
CA GLY A 23 19.16 -20.82 -34.73
C GLY A 23 18.98 -21.69 -33.49
N PHE A 24 20.09 -22.15 -32.89
CA PHE A 24 20.07 -22.49 -31.47
C PHE A 24 20.24 -21.16 -30.74
N LEU A 25 19.13 -20.68 -30.16
CA LEU A 25 19.10 -19.58 -29.21
C LEU A 25 19.88 -20.01 -27.96
N ASN A 26 21.20 -19.83 -27.96
CA ASN A 26 21.97 -19.86 -26.72
C ASN A 26 21.48 -18.67 -25.90
N ARG A 27 20.81 -18.91 -24.77
CA ARG A 27 20.49 -17.83 -23.84
C ARG A 27 21.81 -17.42 -23.20
N THR A 28 22.36 -16.29 -23.64
CA THR A 28 23.64 -15.80 -23.17
C THR A 28 23.49 -15.17 -21.78
N PHE A 29 23.48 -16.01 -20.74
CA PHE A 29 23.58 -15.58 -19.34
C PHE A 29 25.00 -15.06 -19.04
N HIS A 30 25.31 -13.83 -19.41
CA HIS A 30 26.62 -13.22 -19.11
C HIS A 30 26.51 -12.34 -17.86
N SER A 31 27.18 -12.75 -16.77
CA SER A 31 27.35 -11.93 -15.55
C SER A 31 28.77 -11.34 -15.43
N SER A 32 29.44 -11.05 -16.56
CA SER A 32 30.73 -10.34 -16.55
C SER A 32 30.79 -9.21 -17.57
N ALA A 33 31.00 -7.98 -17.07
CA ALA A 33 31.77 -6.94 -17.77
C ALA A 33 33.16 -7.52 -18.14
N TYR A 34 33.79 -7.22 -19.27
CA TYR A 34 34.50 -5.95 -19.51
C TYR A 34 34.84 -5.70 -21.00
N LEU A 35 34.08 -6.25 -21.94
CA LEU A 35 34.16 -5.83 -23.33
C LEU A 35 32.74 -5.74 -23.87
N SER A 36 32.20 -4.53 -23.86
CA SER A 36 31.17 -4.18 -24.81
C SER A 36 31.62 -4.58 -26.22
N GLY A 37 30.68 -4.98 -27.07
CA GLY A 37 30.98 -5.24 -28.48
C GLY A 37 31.58 -3.99 -29.18
N ASP A 38 31.34 -2.81 -28.61
CA ASP A 38 31.84 -1.51 -29.06
C ASP A 38 32.61 -0.77 -27.95
N ALA A 39 33.80 -0.23 -28.26
CA ALA A 39 34.63 0.53 -27.33
C ALA A 39 33.98 1.84 -26.82
N LEU A 40 32.88 2.27 -27.42
CA LEU A 40 32.12 3.47 -27.05
C LEU A 40 30.92 3.19 -26.13
N ASP A 41 30.58 1.92 -25.89
CA ASP A 41 29.45 1.59 -25.01
C ASP A 41 29.76 1.99 -23.56
N MET A 42 28.71 2.41 -22.87
CA MET A 42 28.77 2.77 -21.46
C MET A 42 29.01 1.53 -20.58
N VAL A 43 29.86 1.67 -19.57
CA VAL A 43 30.29 0.54 -18.72
C VAL A 43 29.45 0.37 -17.44
N ASP A 44 28.54 1.29 -17.13
CA ASP A 44 27.64 1.27 -15.97
C ASP A 44 26.36 0.42 -16.20
N THR A 45 26.54 -0.77 -16.76
CA THR A 45 25.46 -1.74 -16.93
C THR A 45 24.97 -2.30 -15.58
N PHE A 46 23.65 -2.44 -15.42
CA PHE A 46 23.03 -2.78 -14.13
C PHE A 46 23.08 -4.28 -13.77
N SER A 47 22.91 -5.18 -14.74
CA SER A 47 22.77 -6.63 -14.48
C SER A 47 23.94 -7.23 -13.68
N ARG A 48 25.17 -6.80 -13.98
CA ARG A 48 26.40 -7.21 -13.26
C ARG A 48 26.50 -6.64 -11.83
N ARG A 49 25.68 -5.66 -11.47
CA ARG A 49 25.56 -5.12 -10.11
C ARG A 49 24.46 -5.82 -9.34
N HIS A 50 23.37 -6.17 -10.03
CA HIS A 50 22.24 -6.88 -9.44
C HIS A 50 22.54 -8.36 -9.15
N LEU A 51 23.22 -9.04 -10.09
CA LEU A 51 23.59 -10.45 -9.93
C LEU A 51 24.85 -10.56 -9.07
N GLY A 52 24.77 -11.32 -7.97
CA GLY A 52 25.91 -11.58 -7.10
C GLY A 52 27.00 -12.43 -7.76
N PRO A 53 26.69 -13.63 -8.29
CA PRO A 53 27.69 -14.50 -8.91
C PRO A 53 28.23 -13.95 -10.24
N SER A 54 29.55 -13.95 -10.39
CA SER A 54 30.22 -13.69 -11.66
C SER A 54 30.06 -14.84 -12.65
N SER A 55 30.44 -14.63 -13.92
CA SER A 55 30.37 -15.69 -14.94
C SER A 55 31.21 -16.91 -14.56
N GLU A 56 32.30 -16.71 -13.81
CA GLU A 56 33.16 -17.79 -13.34
C GLU A 56 32.55 -18.51 -12.14
N ASP A 57 31.96 -17.77 -11.19
CA ASP A 57 31.21 -18.36 -10.08
C ASP A 57 30.04 -19.21 -10.60
N ALA A 58 29.29 -18.70 -11.59
CA ALA A 58 28.19 -19.43 -12.21
C ALA A 58 28.66 -20.75 -12.85
N LYS A 59 29.79 -20.77 -13.57
CA LYS A 59 30.38 -21.99 -14.12
C LYS A 59 30.78 -22.99 -13.03
N ASN A 60 31.42 -22.50 -11.96
CA ASN A 60 31.82 -23.33 -10.85
C ASN A 60 30.60 -23.93 -10.13
N MET A 61 29.57 -23.13 -9.89
CA MET A 61 28.30 -23.58 -9.32
C MET A 61 27.63 -24.65 -10.19
N LEU A 62 27.49 -24.39 -11.49
CA LEU A 62 26.92 -25.34 -12.45
C LEU A 62 27.67 -26.68 -12.44
N LYS A 63 29.01 -26.63 -12.48
CA LYS A 63 29.84 -27.83 -12.40
C LYS A 63 29.62 -28.59 -11.09
N SER A 64 29.49 -27.91 -9.96
CA SER A 64 29.24 -28.53 -8.65
C SER A 64 27.89 -29.26 -8.58
N ILE A 65 26.89 -28.83 -9.35
CA ILE A 65 25.58 -29.47 -9.44
C ILE A 65 25.42 -30.37 -10.68
N GLY A 66 26.51 -30.64 -11.42
CA GLY A 66 26.52 -31.59 -12.53
C GLY A 66 25.95 -31.06 -13.86
N PHE A 67 25.91 -29.74 -14.05
CA PHE A 67 25.45 -29.13 -15.29
C PHE A 67 26.58 -28.42 -16.03
N ASP A 68 26.58 -28.50 -17.36
CA ASP A 68 27.59 -27.87 -18.22
C ASP A 68 27.20 -26.44 -18.64
N SER A 69 25.92 -26.08 -18.49
CA SER A 69 25.39 -24.76 -18.86
C SER A 69 24.13 -24.39 -18.08
N MET A 70 23.84 -23.09 -18.01
CA MET A 70 22.58 -22.59 -17.47
C MET A 70 21.38 -23.10 -18.26
N ASP A 71 21.49 -23.20 -19.58
CA ASP A 71 20.43 -23.73 -20.44
C ASP A 71 20.11 -25.19 -20.12
N SER A 72 21.12 -26.03 -19.87
CA SER A 72 20.89 -27.43 -19.45
C SER A 72 20.22 -27.53 -18.09
N LEU A 73 20.57 -26.64 -17.14
CA LEU A 73 19.92 -26.57 -15.83
C LEU A 73 18.45 -26.18 -15.97
N VAL A 74 18.16 -25.10 -16.71
CA VAL A 74 16.79 -24.62 -16.93
C VAL A 74 15.92 -25.69 -17.59
N LYS A 75 16.41 -26.33 -18.66
CA LYS A 75 15.67 -27.39 -19.36
C LYS A 75 15.41 -28.64 -18.51
N SER A 76 16.22 -28.86 -17.48
CA SER A 76 16.05 -29.97 -16.54
C SER A 76 15.21 -29.58 -15.31
N THR A 77 14.86 -28.31 -15.16
CA THR A 77 14.15 -27.77 -13.98
C THR A 77 12.75 -27.29 -14.33
N VAL A 78 12.58 -26.60 -15.47
CA VAL A 78 11.30 -26.06 -15.93
C VAL A 78 10.69 -27.03 -16.95
N PRO A 79 9.43 -27.48 -16.76
CA PRO A 79 8.78 -28.39 -17.69
C PRO A 79 8.76 -27.85 -19.13
N ALA A 80 9.08 -28.71 -20.09
CA ALA A 80 9.32 -28.32 -21.47
C ALA A 80 8.09 -27.69 -22.15
N ASN A 81 6.88 -28.09 -21.77
CA ASN A 81 5.62 -27.59 -22.31
C ASN A 81 5.27 -26.15 -21.88
N ILE A 82 5.93 -25.62 -20.84
CA ILE A 82 5.71 -24.26 -20.33
C ILE A 82 6.95 -23.38 -20.43
N LEU A 83 8.06 -23.90 -20.98
CA LEU A 83 9.27 -23.13 -21.21
C LEU A 83 9.10 -22.26 -22.46
N VAL A 84 9.26 -20.95 -22.30
CA VAL A 84 9.10 -19.98 -23.39
C VAL A 84 10.30 -20.07 -24.35
N ASP A 85 10.04 -20.23 -25.64
CA ASP A 85 11.10 -20.29 -26.67
C ASP A 85 11.53 -18.93 -27.24
N LYS A 86 10.88 -17.84 -26.82
CA LYS A 86 11.12 -16.47 -27.31
C LYS A 86 11.61 -15.55 -26.20
N ASN A 87 12.39 -14.53 -26.57
CA ASN A 87 12.73 -13.46 -25.64
C ASN A 87 11.50 -12.58 -25.36
N LEU A 88 11.42 -12.02 -24.16
CA LEU A 88 10.43 -11.00 -23.82
C LEU A 88 10.58 -9.79 -24.74
N ASN A 89 9.47 -9.26 -25.22
CA ASN A 89 9.41 -8.07 -26.05
C ASN A 89 9.45 -6.79 -25.19
N LEU A 90 10.57 -6.57 -24.51
CA LEU A 90 10.83 -5.39 -23.69
C LEU A 90 11.76 -4.40 -24.41
N GLN A 91 11.79 -3.16 -23.94
CA GLN A 91 12.77 -2.18 -24.40
C GLN A 91 14.21 -2.66 -24.09
N PRO A 92 15.21 -2.26 -24.91
CA PRO A 92 16.60 -2.54 -24.62
C PRO A 92 17.00 -2.10 -23.21
N ALA A 93 17.82 -2.91 -22.55
CA ALA A 93 18.30 -2.59 -21.20
C ALA A 93 19.07 -1.26 -21.21
N MET A 94 18.70 -0.36 -20.30
CA MET A 94 19.39 0.91 -20.06
C MET A 94 20.53 0.72 -19.05
N THR A 95 21.52 1.60 -19.10
CA THR A 95 22.46 1.75 -17.98
C THR A 95 21.78 2.36 -16.76
N GLU A 96 22.43 2.29 -15.58
CA GLU A 96 21.90 2.95 -14.37
C GLU A 96 21.71 4.46 -14.59
N THR A 97 22.67 5.11 -15.27
CA THR A 97 22.61 6.53 -15.58
C THR A 97 21.46 6.86 -16.55
N GLU A 98 21.30 6.05 -17.60
CA GLU A 98 20.23 6.23 -18.58
C GLU A 98 18.84 6.06 -17.96
N ALA A 99 18.66 5.03 -17.12
CA ALA A 99 17.40 4.77 -16.43
C ALA A 99 17.01 5.92 -15.48
N LEU A 100 17.96 6.43 -14.68
CA LEU A 100 17.71 7.58 -13.82
C LEU A 100 17.32 8.83 -14.63
N ASN A 101 17.99 9.08 -15.74
CA ASN A 101 17.64 10.20 -16.62
C ASN A 101 16.27 10.01 -17.28
N ALA A 102 15.90 8.79 -17.66
CA ALA A 102 14.58 8.48 -18.23
C ALA A 102 13.46 8.72 -17.20
N ILE A 103 13.60 8.16 -15.99
CA ILE A 103 12.62 8.37 -14.91
C ILE A 103 12.55 9.85 -14.52
N LYS A 104 13.69 10.57 -14.50
CA LYS A 104 13.70 12.01 -14.21
C LYS A 104 12.89 12.80 -15.24
N LYS A 105 13.05 12.50 -16.53
CA LYS A 105 12.25 13.13 -17.60
C LYS A 105 10.76 12.86 -17.46
N MET A 106 10.36 11.67 -17.04
CA MET A 106 8.95 11.37 -16.74
C MET A 106 8.48 12.15 -15.51
N ALA A 107 9.21 12.07 -14.40
CA ALA A 107 8.87 12.74 -13.15
C ALA A 107 8.74 14.26 -13.32
N ASP A 108 9.58 14.90 -14.14
CA ASP A 108 9.54 16.34 -14.41
C ASP A 108 8.30 16.80 -15.21
N LYS A 109 7.49 15.87 -15.72
CA LYS A 109 6.16 16.18 -16.30
C LYS A 109 5.10 16.38 -15.22
N ASN A 110 5.35 15.97 -13.97
CA ASN A 110 4.47 16.25 -12.84
C ASN A 110 4.65 17.71 -12.36
N LYS A 111 3.55 18.33 -11.95
CA LYS A 111 3.53 19.68 -11.38
C LYS A 111 3.33 19.58 -9.88
N VAL A 112 4.34 19.99 -9.11
CA VAL A 112 4.24 20.03 -7.64
C VAL A 112 3.49 21.30 -7.24
N MET A 113 2.25 21.14 -6.79
CA MET A 113 1.36 22.22 -6.36
C MET A 113 1.23 22.25 -4.84
N LYS A 114 0.89 23.41 -4.27
CA LYS A 114 0.42 23.51 -2.88
C LYS A 114 -1.00 22.96 -2.80
N SER A 115 -1.16 21.75 -2.26
CA SER A 115 -2.44 21.06 -2.25
C SER A 115 -3.21 21.31 -0.96
N TYR A 116 -4.38 21.93 -1.08
CA TYR A 116 -5.35 22.18 0.00
C TYR A 116 -6.57 21.25 -0.11
N ILE A 117 -6.41 20.09 -0.78
CA ILE A 117 -7.52 19.16 -1.06
C ILE A 117 -7.95 18.38 0.20
N GLY A 118 -7.02 18.06 1.09
CA GLY A 118 -7.26 17.25 2.28
C GLY A 118 -7.78 15.86 1.92
N THR A 119 -8.90 15.45 2.52
CA THR A 119 -9.52 14.14 2.24
C THR A 119 -8.58 12.97 2.62
N GLY A 120 -7.90 13.08 3.77
CA GLY A 120 -7.04 12.05 4.34
C GLY A 120 -5.56 12.15 3.95
N TYR A 121 -5.20 13.11 3.10
CA TYR A 121 -3.82 13.38 2.69
C TYR A 121 -3.52 14.87 2.86
N TYR A 122 -2.46 15.18 3.60
CA TYR A 122 -2.13 16.54 3.98
C TYR A 122 -0.65 16.82 3.72
N ASP A 123 -0.37 18.06 3.32
CA ASP A 123 1.00 18.56 3.20
C ASP A 123 1.70 18.48 4.57
N THR A 124 2.91 17.92 4.58
CA THR A 124 3.74 17.71 5.77
C THR A 124 5.21 17.95 5.45
N THR A 125 5.99 18.38 6.44
CA THR A 125 7.42 18.56 6.32
C THR A 125 8.13 17.32 6.87
N VAL A 126 8.72 16.52 5.98
CA VAL A 126 9.53 15.36 6.38
C VAL A 126 10.85 15.86 6.98
N PRO A 127 11.17 15.55 8.26
CA PRO A 127 12.43 15.98 8.85
C PRO A 127 13.63 15.39 8.08
N PRO A 128 14.59 16.22 7.61
CA PRO A 128 15.72 15.72 6.81
C PRO A 128 16.53 14.62 7.50
N VAL A 129 16.67 14.66 8.83
CA VAL A 129 17.35 13.62 9.60
C VAL A 129 16.66 12.27 9.51
N ILE A 130 15.32 12.23 9.45
CA ILE A 130 14.54 11.00 9.28
C ILE A 130 14.58 10.54 7.82
N LEU A 131 14.41 11.46 6.87
CA LEU A 131 14.54 11.18 5.44
C LEU A 131 15.86 10.48 5.13
N ARG A 132 16.98 11.10 5.54
CA ARG A 132 18.33 10.63 5.24
C ARG A 132 18.71 9.36 5.99
N ASN A 133 18.37 9.27 7.28
CA ASN A 133 18.90 8.21 8.15
C ASN A 133 17.92 7.05 8.39
N MET A 134 16.71 7.11 7.81
CA MET A 134 15.74 6.01 7.82
C MET A 134 15.24 5.66 6.41
N LEU A 135 14.56 6.59 5.71
CA LEU A 135 13.97 6.27 4.39
C LEU A 135 15.04 6.02 3.31
N GLU A 136 16.14 6.78 3.33
CA GLU A 136 17.28 6.63 2.41
C GLU A 136 18.40 5.73 2.97
N ASN A 137 18.14 5.01 4.09
CA ASN A 137 19.14 4.18 4.75
C ASN A 137 18.83 2.67 4.58
N PRO A 138 19.67 1.90 3.86
CA PRO A 138 19.44 0.47 3.64
C PRO A 138 19.45 -0.36 4.93
N GLY A 139 20.05 0.13 6.02
CA GLY A 139 19.97 -0.52 7.32
C GLY A 139 18.54 -0.60 7.88
N TRP A 140 17.66 0.31 7.46
CA TRP A 140 16.25 0.35 7.88
C TRP A 140 15.30 -0.31 6.87
N TYR A 141 15.54 -0.14 5.57
CA TYR A 141 14.57 -0.57 4.56
C TYR A 141 14.81 -1.98 3.97
N THR A 142 15.99 -2.59 4.16
CA THR A 142 16.29 -3.89 3.50
C THR A 142 15.92 -5.13 4.30
N ALA A 143 15.80 -5.03 5.63
CA ALA A 143 15.29 -6.13 6.44
C ALA A 143 13.79 -6.37 6.15
N TYR A 144 13.28 -7.55 6.51
CA TYR A 144 11.84 -7.83 6.45
C TYR A 144 11.23 -7.98 7.85
N THR A 145 9.99 -8.48 7.87
CA THR A 145 9.20 -8.76 9.08
C THR A 145 10.10 -9.31 10.21
N PRO A 146 9.99 -8.81 11.45
CA PRO A 146 10.85 -9.22 12.57
C PRO A 146 10.49 -10.61 13.12
N TYR A 147 10.55 -11.64 12.24
CA TYR A 147 10.31 -13.04 12.61
C TYR A 147 11.35 -13.55 13.63
N GLN A 148 12.60 -13.14 13.45
CA GLN A 148 13.72 -13.40 14.38
C GLN A 148 13.89 -12.17 15.28
N ALA A 149 13.27 -12.19 16.46
CA ALA A 149 13.13 -11.00 17.30
C ALA A 149 14.46 -10.51 17.86
N GLU A 150 15.37 -11.43 18.15
CA GLU A 150 16.69 -11.20 18.78
C GLU A 150 17.60 -10.33 17.90
N ILE A 151 17.40 -10.34 16.58
CA ILE A 151 18.14 -9.55 15.58
C ILE A 151 17.24 -8.51 14.90
N ALA A 152 16.20 -8.07 15.62
CA ALA A 152 15.20 -7.12 15.13
C ALA A 152 14.68 -6.15 16.21
N GLN A 153 15.40 -6.02 17.34
CA GLN A 153 14.94 -5.22 18.47
C GLN A 153 14.81 -3.73 18.13
N GLY A 154 15.60 -3.21 17.18
CA GLY A 154 15.54 -1.82 16.74
C GLY A 154 14.19 -1.47 16.11
N ARG A 155 13.81 -2.15 15.04
CA ARG A 155 12.49 -1.92 14.40
C ARG A 155 11.32 -2.36 15.27
N LEU A 156 11.47 -3.38 16.12
CA LEU A 156 10.45 -3.74 17.09
C LEU A 156 10.20 -2.62 18.10
N GLU A 157 11.25 -1.94 18.58
CA GLU A 157 11.12 -0.79 19.49
C GLU A 157 10.39 0.37 18.80
N MET A 158 10.76 0.67 17.55
CA MET A 158 10.11 1.74 16.81
C MET A 158 8.63 1.45 16.49
N LEU A 159 8.28 0.19 16.18
CA LEU A 159 6.89 -0.23 16.00
C LEU A 159 6.10 -0.20 17.33
N LEU A 160 6.74 -0.48 18.46
CA LEU A 160 6.12 -0.28 19.77
C LEU A 160 5.90 1.21 20.05
N ASN A 161 6.86 2.08 19.71
CA ASN A 161 6.68 3.53 19.81
C ASN A 161 5.52 4.03 18.95
N PHE A 162 5.35 3.48 17.74
CA PHE A 162 4.18 3.77 16.90
C PHE A 162 2.86 3.34 17.57
N GLN A 163 2.81 2.15 18.17
CA GLN A 163 1.64 1.72 18.94
C GLN A 163 1.35 2.68 20.09
N THR A 164 2.38 3.06 20.86
CA THR A 164 2.26 4.01 21.99
C THR A 164 1.74 5.36 21.52
N LEU A 165 2.25 5.87 20.39
CA LEU A 165 1.76 7.10 19.75
C LEU A 165 0.26 7.01 19.45
N CYS A 166 -0.19 5.93 18.79
CA CYS A 166 -1.59 5.74 18.47
C CYS A 166 -2.46 5.59 19.73
N THR A 167 -2.02 4.82 20.73
CA THR A 167 -2.79 4.63 21.97
C THR A 167 -2.96 5.93 22.76
N ASP A 168 -1.89 6.72 22.86
CA ASP A 168 -1.90 7.96 23.62
C ASP A 168 -2.78 9.03 22.94
N LEU A 169 -2.64 9.20 21.62
CA LEU A 169 -3.43 10.20 20.91
C LEU A 169 -4.90 9.83 20.78
N THR A 170 -5.24 8.55 20.62
CA THR A 170 -6.64 8.09 20.52
C THR A 170 -7.32 7.87 21.86
N GLY A 171 -6.55 7.79 22.95
CA GLY A 171 -7.01 7.42 24.29
C GLY A 171 -7.41 5.94 24.43
N LEU A 172 -7.21 5.11 23.41
CA LEU A 172 -7.52 3.69 23.43
C LEU A 172 -6.29 2.88 23.85
N PRO A 173 -6.43 1.83 24.68
CA PRO A 173 -5.29 1.22 25.37
C PRO A 173 -4.42 0.30 24.51
N MET A 174 -4.85 -0.05 23.29
CA MET A 174 -4.13 -1.00 22.45
C MET A 174 -4.17 -0.61 20.98
N ALA A 175 -3.05 -0.74 20.26
CA ALA A 175 -2.94 -0.45 18.83
C ALA A 175 -2.18 -1.55 18.07
N VAL A 176 -2.43 -1.65 16.77
CA VAL A 176 -1.66 -2.50 15.84
C VAL A 176 -0.37 -1.82 15.38
N ALA A 177 0.60 -2.59 14.91
CA ALA A 177 1.90 -2.09 14.43
C ALA A 177 1.85 -1.42 13.04
N SER A 178 0.69 -1.46 12.37
CA SER A 178 0.26 -0.71 11.17
C SER A 178 -0.73 -1.54 10.34
N LEU A 179 -1.52 -0.86 9.52
CA LEU A 179 -2.34 -1.38 8.42
C LEU A 179 -1.93 -0.67 7.12
N LEU A 180 -2.62 -0.96 6.01
CA LEU A 180 -2.19 -0.56 4.67
C LEU A 180 -2.43 0.90 4.34
N ASP A 181 -3.56 1.45 4.78
CA ASP A 181 -4.01 2.83 4.64
C ASP A 181 -5.24 3.05 5.55
N GLU A 182 -5.81 4.26 5.56
CA GLU A 182 -7.02 4.57 6.34
C GLU A 182 -8.24 3.76 5.89
N SER A 183 -8.47 3.65 4.58
CA SER A 183 -9.69 3.02 4.04
C SER A 183 -9.75 1.54 4.43
N SER A 184 -8.62 0.85 4.35
CA SER A 184 -8.46 -0.54 4.72
C SER A 184 -8.53 -0.70 6.24
N ALA A 185 -7.98 0.22 7.02
CA ALA A 185 -8.14 0.21 8.48
C ALA A 185 -9.61 0.31 8.91
N ALA A 186 -10.39 1.19 8.27
CA ALA A 186 -11.82 1.31 8.53
C ALA A 186 -12.61 0.05 8.11
N ALA A 187 -12.25 -0.55 6.97
CA ALA A 187 -12.88 -1.80 6.53
C ALA A 187 -12.54 -2.99 7.44
N GLU A 188 -11.30 -3.06 7.95
CA GLU A 188 -10.89 -4.06 8.95
C GLU A 188 -11.63 -3.85 10.27
N ALA A 189 -11.81 -2.60 10.71
CA ALA A 189 -12.60 -2.27 11.88
C ALA A 189 -14.07 -2.69 11.72
N MET A 190 -14.68 -2.46 10.55
CA MET A 190 -16.03 -2.95 10.24
C MET A 190 -16.11 -4.48 10.35
N GLN A 191 -15.16 -5.21 9.77
CA GLN A 191 -15.12 -6.68 9.86
C GLN A 191 -14.93 -7.15 11.32
N MET A 192 -14.14 -6.43 12.10
CA MET A 192 -13.97 -6.68 13.53
C MET A 192 -15.28 -6.47 14.30
N CYS A 193 -16.01 -5.38 14.06
CA CYS A 193 -17.36 -5.16 14.64
C CYS A 193 -18.32 -6.28 14.26
N PHE A 194 -18.36 -6.67 12.98
CA PHE A 194 -19.20 -7.77 12.52
C PHE A 194 -18.81 -9.10 13.18
N SER A 195 -17.52 -9.39 13.34
CA SER A 195 -17.05 -10.61 14.02
C SER A 195 -17.40 -10.66 15.52
N LEU A 196 -17.57 -9.50 16.15
CA LEU A 196 -17.85 -9.35 17.59
C LEU A 196 -19.34 -9.27 17.90
N LYS A 197 -20.12 -8.60 17.06
CA LYS A 197 -21.53 -8.24 17.33
C LYS A 197 -22.53 -8.79 16.31
N GLY A 198 -22.04 -9.24 15.16
CA GLY A 198 -22.84 -9.67 14.03
C GLY A 198 -22.59 -11.10 13.59
N LYS A 199 -23.41 -11.52 12.63
CA LYS A 199 -23.19 -12.67 11.74
C LYS A 199 -24.14 -12.55 10.55
N LYS A 200 -23.91 -13.33 9.50
CA LYS A 200 -24.78 -13.30 8.30
C LYS A 200 -26.25 -13.53 8.69
N GLY A 201 -27.13 -12.61 8.28
CA GLY A 201 -28.57 -12.65 8.55
C GLY A 201 -28.99 -12.32 9.99
N LYS A 202 -28.07 -11.91 10.88
CA LYS A 202 -28.40 -11.43 12.23
C LYS A 202 -27.42 -10.36 12.66
N ASN A 203 -27.93 -9.16 12.94
CA ASN A 203 -27.11 -7.99 13.27
C ASN A 203 -26.07 -7.74 12.17
N ASN A 204 -26.50 -7.75 10.90
CA ASN A 204 -25.62 -7.65 9.73
C ASN A 204 -25.66 -6.26 9.07
N LYS A 205 -26.42 -5.29 9.60
CA LYS A 205 -26.32 -3.91 9.14
C LYS A 205 -25.09 -3.23 9.70
N PHE A 206 -24.50 -2.34 8.93
CA PHE A 206 -23.41 -1.49 9.38
C PHE A 206 -23.64 -0.06 8.89
N PHE A 207 -23.65 0.90 9.81
CA PHE A 207 -23.93 2.29 9.45
C PHE A 207 -22.63 3.03 9.09
N VAL A 208 -22.67 3.85 8.06
CA VAL A 208 -21.55 4.70 7.64
C VAL A 208 -22.07 6.13 7.52
N SER A 209 -21.52 7.05 8.32
CA SER A 209 -21.86 8.46 8.13
C SER A 209 -21.44 8.91 6.73
N LYS A 210 -22.32 9.67 6.06
CA LYS A 210 -22.02 10.32 4.77
C LYS A 210 -20.84 11.29 4.85
N ASP A 211 -20.46 11.70 6.07
CA ASP A 211 -19.36 12.64 6.32
C ASP A 211 -17.99 11.95 6.45
N VAL A 212 -17.93 10.63 6.25
CA VAL A 212 -16.67 9.88 6.11
C VAL A 212 -16.05 10.15 4.73
N HIS A 213 -14.73 10.08 4.62
CA HIS A 213 -14.01 10.27 3.36
C HIS A 213 -14.56 9.34 2.26
N PRO A 214 -14.80 9.84 1.03
CA PRO A 214 -15.46 9.06 -0.03
C PRO A 214 -14.75 7.74 -0.37
N GLN A 215 -13.42 7.73 -0.40
CA GLN A 215 -12.63 6.53 -0.65
C GLN A 215 -12.76 5.50 0.49
N THR A 216 -12.90 5.96 1.73
CA THR A 216 -13.13 5.11 2.89
C THR A 216 -14.51 4.46 2.82
N ILE A 217 -15.55 5.23 2.47
CA ILE A 217 -16.92 4.70 2.24
C ILE A 217 -16.90 3.62 1.15
N SER A 218 -16.26 3.92 0.00
CA SER A 218 -16.18 3.02 -1.15
C SER A 218 -15.52 1.68 -0.79
N LEU A 219 -14.43 1.70 -0.03
CA LEU A 219 -13.75 0.46 0.36
C LEU A 219 -14.54 -0.33 1.41
N ILE A 220 -15.21 0.34 2.36
CA ILE A 220 -16.12 -0.30 3.31
C ILE A 220 -17.23 -1.06 2.56
N GLN A 221 -17.91 -0.42 1.61
CA GLN A 221 -18.94 -1.05 0.79
C GLN A 221 -18.39 -2.25 0.01
N THR A 222 -17.20 -2.09 -0.58
CA THR A 222 -16.52 -3.14 -1.35
C THR A 222 -16.17 -4.36 -0.48
N ARG A 223 -15.75 -4.14 0.77
CA ARG A 223 -15.39 -5.20 1.73
C ARG A 223 -16.60 -5.82 2.41
N ALA A 224 -17.71 -5.10 2.52
CA ALA A 224 -18.94 -5.55 3.15
C ALA A 224 -19.74 -6.53 2.28
N LYS A 225 -19.87 -6.21 0.98
CA LYS A 225 -20.72 -6.93 0.04
C LYS A 225 -20.45 -8.45 0.00
N PRO A 226 -19.20 -8.94 -0.08
CA PRO A 226 -18.96 -10.38 -0.25
C PRO A 226 -19.30 -11.21 0.98
N ILE A 227 -19.22 -10.63 2.17
CA ILE A 227 -19.46 -11.30 3.46
C ILE A 227 -20.88 -11.07 4.01
N GLY A 228 -21.72 -10.32 3.28
CA GLY A 228 -23.13 -10.13 3.59
C GLY A 228 -23.41 -9.12 4.71
N ILE A 229 -22.59 -8.07 4.79
CA ILE A 229 -22.86 -6.91 5.64
C ILE A 229 -23.65 -5.88 4.81
N ASP A 230 -24.78 -5.44 5.33
CA ASP A 230 -25.66 -4.46 4.69
C ASP A 230 -25.24 -3.05 5.13
N VAL A 231 -24.48 -2.37 4.26
CA VAL A 231 -23.97 -1.03 4.56
C VAL A 231 -25.04 0.03 4.28
N ILE A 232 -25.37 0.82 5.29
CA ILE A 232 -26.29 1.96 5.21
C ILE A 232 -25.47 3.24 5.31
N VAL A 233 -25.39 3.99 4.21
CA VAL A 233 -24.74 5.31 4.18
C VAL A 233 -25.80 6.37 4.38
N GLY A 234 -25.63 7.28 5.34
CA GLY A 234 -26.64 8.31 5.60
C GLY A 234 -26.19 9.39 6.58
N ASP A 235 -27.13 10.26 6.92
CA ASP A 235 -26.98 11.19 8.03
C ASP A 235 -27.06 10.44 9.35
N HIS A 236 -26.07 10.61 10.22
CA HIS A 236 -26.02 9.88 11.49
C HIS A 236 -27.06 10.38 12.48
N SER A 237 -27.42 11.67 12.43
CA SER A 237 -28.47 12.24 13.30
C SER A 237 -29.86 11.64 13.01
N GLU A 238 -30.10 11.19 11.77
CA GLU A 238 -31.36 10.59 11.32
C GLU A 238 -31.35 9.05 11.36
N ALA A 239 -30.22 8.43 11.70
CA ALA A 239 -30.09 6.98 11.69
C ALA A 239 -30.96 6.30 12.75
N ASP A 240 -31.79 5.34 12.34
CA ASP A 240 -32.62 4.54 13.26
C ASP A 240 -31.91 3.24 13.68
N PHE A 241 -31.51 3.18 14.95
CA PHE A 241 -30.90 2.00 15.56
C PHE A 241 -31.88 1.14 16.38
N SER A 242 -33.17 1.49 16.41
CA SER A 242 -34.20 0.81 17.23
C SER A 242 -34.43 -0.65 16.83
N THR A 243 -34.11 -1.00 15.57
CA THR A 243 -34.18 -2.34 15.00
C THR A 243 -33.16 -3.31 15.60
N LYS A 244 -32.10 -2.81 16.27
CA LYS A 244 -31.02 -3.60 16.91
C LYS A 244 -30.35 -4.61 15.98
N ASP A 245 -30.30 -4.31 14.69
CA ASP A 245 -29.72 -5.12 13.63
C ASP A 245 -28.38 -4.57 13.11
N TYR A 246 -27.84 -3.53 13.75
CA TYR A 246 -26.53 -2.96 13.44
C TYR A 246 -25.42 -3.64 14.25
N CYS A 247 -24.38 -4.17 13.58
CA CYS A 247 -23.17 -4.64 14.27
C CYS A 247 -22.24 -3.50 14.67
N GLY A 248 -22.38 -2.34 14.02
CA GLY A 248 -21.63 -1.14 14.36
C GLY A 248 -21.90 0.02 13.40
N ALA A 249 -21.19 1.11 13.66
CA ALA A 249 -21.24 2.33 12.89
C ALA A 249 -19.84 2.96 12.77
N VAL A 250 -19.62 3.75 11.72
CA VAL A 250 -18.41 4.58 11.57
C VAL A 250 -18.75 6.06 11.40
N LEU A 251 -18.05 6.88 12.17
CA LEU A 251 -18.00 8.35 12.08
C LEU A 251 -16.59 8.79 11.67
N GLN A 252 -16.45 10.08 11.34
CA GLN A 252 -15.15 10.69 11.09
C GLN A 252 -14.96 11.97 11.91
N TYR A 253 -13.76 12.14 12.50
CA TYR A 253 -13.44 13.16 13.49
C TYR A 253 -12.02 13.74 13.30
N PRO A 254 -11.86 14.99 12.83
CA PRO A 254 -12.85 15.81 12.15
C PRO A 254 -13.38 15.14 10.88
N ASN A 255 -14.60 15.47 10.48
CA ASN A 255 -15.27 14.85 9.34
C ASN A 255 -14.64 15.28 7.99
N THR A 256 -15.10 14.71 6.88
CA THR A 256 -14.51 15.00 5.56
C THR A 256 -14.67 16.46 5.11
N TYR A 257 -15.58 17.21 5.72
CA TYR A 257 -15.84 18.62 5.45
C TYR A 257 -15.12 19.55 6.45
N GLY A 258 -14.44 18.98 7.45
CA GLY A 258 -13.62 19.69 8.42
C GLY A 258 -14.31 19.95 9.76
N SER A 259 -15.62 19.70 9.88
CA SER A 259 -16.33 19.88 11.15
C SER A 259 -15.87 18.83 12.17
N VAL A 260 -15.55 19.29 13.38
CA VAL A 260 -15.19 18.45 14.54
C VAL A 260 -16.40 17.65 15.01
N GLU A 261 -17.58 18.26 14.95
CA GLU A 261 -18.86 17.62 15.20
C GLU A 261 -19.82 18.03 14.09
N SER A 262 -20.62 17.09 13.59
CA SER A 262 -21.62 17.40 12.57
C SER A 262 -22.90 17.94 13.23
N PRO A 263 -23.65 18.86 12.58
CA PRO A 263 -24.87 19.41 13.14
C PRO A 263 -25.93 18.34 13.44
N GLY A 264 -26.62 18.51 14.57
CA GLY A 264 -27.83 17.75 14.90
C GLY A 264 -27.68 16.76 16.06
N GLU A 265 -26.48 16.22 16.30
CA GLU A 265 -26.25 15.31 17.44
C GLU A 265 -24.76 15.26 17.83
N SER A 266 -24.49 15.17 19.14
CA SER A 266 -23.12 14.97 19.63
C SER A 266 -22.60 13.56 19.34
N TYR A 267 -21.29 13.42 19.13
CA TYR A 267 -20.71 12.09 18.91
C TYR A 267 -20.83 11.18 20.13
N ALA A 268 -20.91 11.75 21.34
CA ALA A 268 -21.20 11.01 22.57
C ALA A 268 -22.64 10.45 22.57
N ASP A 269 -23.64 11.25 22.18
CA ASP A 269 -25.03 10.81 22.09
C ASP A 269 -25.23 9.78 20.99
N PHE A 270 -24.63 10.00 19.81
CA PHE A 270 -24.61 9.01 18.73
C PHE A 270 -24.03 7.68 19.21
N THR A 271 -22.89 7.74 19.90
CA THR A 271 -22.23 6.56 20.44
C THR A 271 -23.11 5.81 21.43
N LYS A 272 -23.77 6.55 22.32
CA LYS A 272 -24.74 5.98 23.26
C LYS A 272 -25.88 5.26 22.52
N ARG A 273 -26.46 5.86 21.47
CA ARG A 273 -27.54 5.22 20.69
C ARG A 273 -27.10 3.91 20.06
N VAL A 274 -25.91 3.87 19.47
CA VAL A 274 -25.34 2.65 18.87
C VAL A 274 -25.08 1.58 19.93
N HIS A 275 -24.55 1.96 21.10
CA HIS A 275 -24.30 1.03 22.21
C HIS A 275 -25.59 0.47 22.81
N ASP A 276 -26.62 1.30 22.99
CA ASP A 276 -27.95 0.87 23.47
C ASP A 276 -28.61 -0.15 22.51
N ALA A 277 -28.29 -0.06 21.22
CA ALA A 277 -28.69 -1.02 20.18
C ALA A 277 -27.79 -2.27 20.11
N GLY A 278 -26.67 -2.29 20.84
CA GLY A 278 -25.72 -3.41 20.92
C GLY A 278 -24.59 -3.38 19.89
N GLY A 279 -24.52 -2.32 19.07
CA GLY A 279 -23.44 -2.10 18.10
C GLY A 279 -22.15 -1.58 18.73
N MET A 280 -21.14 -1.37 17.89
CA MET A 280 -19.87 -0.73 18.25
C MET A 280 -19.64 0.52 17.40
N VAL A 281 -18.88 1.48 17.90
CA VAL A 281 -18.56 2.73 17.17
C VAL A 281 -17.10 2.79 16.77
N ILE A 282 -16.88 3.07 15.49
CA ILE A 282 -15.57 3.34 14.89
C ILE A 282 -15.44 4.84 14.64
N CYS A 283 -14.30 5.39 15.04
CA CYS A 283 -13.88 6.74 14.71
C CYS A 283 -12.76 6.71 13.67
N ALA A 284 -13.02 7.11 12.42
CA ALA A 284 -11.95 7.51 11.52
C ALA A 284 -11.43 8.90 11.93
N THR A 285 -10.13 9.09 12.12
CA THR A 285 -9.60 10.31 12.74
C THR A 285 -8.18 10.66 12.28
N ASP A 286 -7.78 11.89 12.58
CA ASP A 286 -6.48 12.46 12.22
C ASP A 286 -5.61 12.63 13.49
N LEU A 287 -4.45 11.96 13.54
CA LEU A 287 -3.56 12.01 14.71
C LEU A 287 -3.06 13.43 15.03
N MET A 288 -2.89 14.31 14.03
CA MET A 288 -2.45 15.69 14.24
C MET A 288 -3.56 16.50 14.90
N ALA A 289 -4.80 16.32 14.44
CA ALA A 289 -5.97 16.94 15.07
C ALA A 289 -6.11 16.50 16.53
N LEU A 290 -5.91 15.21 16.82
CA LEU A 290 -5.98 14.64 18.17
C LEU A 290 -4.89 15.12 19.14
N THR A 291 -3.89 15.88 18.69
CA THR A 291 -2.97 16.57 19.61
C THR A 291 -3.67 17.73 20.33
N ARG A 292 -4.75 18.28 19.74
CA ARG A 292 -5.51 19.42 20.28
C ARG A 292 -6.98 19.12 20.54
N LEU A 293 -7.54 18.10 19.90
CA LEU A 293 -8.93 17.69 20.05
C LEU A 293 -9.09 16.55 21.05
N ALA A 294 -10.24 16.52 21.74
CA ALA A 294 -10.59 15.46 22.67
C ALA A 294 -10.48 14.08 21.99
N PRO A 295 -9.77 13.11 22.59
CA PRO A 295 -9.51 11.82 21.95
C PRO A 295 -10.80 11.01 21.78
N PRO A 296 -10.92 10.14 20.76
CA PRO A 296 -12.11 9.32 20.53
C PRO A 296 -12.60 8.51 21.73
N ALA A 297 -11.68 8.04 22.57
CA ALA A 297 -12.03 7.32 23.79
C ALA A 297 -12.87 8.16 24.79
N SER A 298 -12.70 9.49 24.81
CA SER A 298 -13.36 10.38 25.78
C SER A 298 -14.88 10.46 25.60
N TRP A 299 -15.37 10.28 24.37
CA TRP A 299 -16.80 10.27 24.03
C TRP A 299 -17.31 8.85 23.70
N GLY A 300 -16.49 7.82 23.95
CA GLY A 300 -16.94 6.42 23.99
C GLY A 300 -16.71 5.59 22.74
N ALA A 301 -15.89 6.04 21.77
CA ALA A 301 -15.54 5.22 20.61
C ALA A 301 -14.92 3.87 21.03
N ASP A 302 -15.31 2.77 20.38
CA ASP A 302 -14.72 1.44 20.63
C ASP A 302 -13.40 1.23 19.88
N ILE A 303 -13.30 1.82 18.68
CA ILE A 303 -12.18 1.65 17.75
C ILE A 303 -11.87 3.01 17.13
N ALA A 304 -10.58 3.36 17.04
CA ALA A 304 -10.11 4.51 16.27
C ALA A 304 -9.22 4.04 15.12
N VAL A 305 -9.41 4.59 13.93
CA VAL A 305 -8.64 4.29 12.71
C VAL A 305 -8.25 5.56 12.00
N GLY A 306 -7.27 5.50 11.11
CA GLY A 306 -6.84 6.65 10.32
C GLY A 306 -5.52 6.43 9.62
N SER A 307 -4.97 7.50 9.06
CA SER A 307 -3.63 7.53 8.47
C SER A 307 -2.63 8.24 9.39
N ALA A 308 -1.41 7.71 9.47
CA ALA A 308 -0.28 8.39 10.11
C ALA A 308 0.56 9.23 9.11
N GLN A 309 0.07 9.47 7.89
CA GLN A 309 0.82 10.13 6.82
C GLN A 309 1.42 11.48 7.22
N ARG A 310 0.61 12.38 7.79
CA ARG A 310 1.04 13.75 8.08
C ARG A 310 1.98 13.87 9.29
N PHE A 311 2.43 12.74 9.83
CA PHE A 311 3.53 12.67 10.79
C PHE A 311 4.83 12.43 10.02
N GLY A 312 5.20 13.37 9.14
CA GLY A 312 6.48 13.36 8.44
C GLY A 312 6.65 12.27 7.39
N VAL A 313 5.58 11.85 6.71
CA VAL A 313 5.64 10.94 5.54
C VAL A 313 5.12 11.67 4.28
N PRO A 314 5.83 11.67 3.14
CA PRO A 314 5.35 12.33 1.92
C PRO A 314 3.98 11.81 1.45
N MET A 315 3.18 12.62 0.76
CA MET A 315 1.89 12.19 0.21
C MET A 315 2.00 11.08 -0.83
N GLY A 316 3.11 11.03 -1.58
CA GLY A 316 3.49 9.91 -2.45
C GLY A 316 2.48 9.58 -3.56
N PHE A 317 1.62 10.53 -3.96
CA PHE A 317 0.49 10.27 -4.84
C PHE A 317 -0.40 9.11 -4.35
N GLY A 318 -0.60 9.03 -3.04
CA GLY A 318 -1.50 8.07 -2.37
C GLY A 318 -0.82 7.10 -1.41
N GLY A 319 0.51 7.00 -1.42
CA GLY A 319 1.24 6.13 -0.49
C GLY A 319 2.71 5.93 -0.83
N PRO A 320 3.42 5.13 -0.02
CA PRO A 320 2.88 4.34 1.09
C PRO A 320 2.72 5.15 2.39
N HIS A 321 1.69 4.83 3.20
CA HIS A 321 1.44 5.42 4.52
C HIS A 321 0.98 4.34 5.50
N ALA A 322 1.38 4.42 6.76
CA ALA A 322 0.85 3.51 7.77
C ALA A 322 -0.57 3.90 8.17
N GLY A 323 -1.53 3.02 7.88
CA GLY A 323 -2.84 3.06 8.54
C GLY A 323 -2.69 2.64 10.00
N PHE A 324 -3.47 3.20 10.92
CA PHE A 324 -3.53 2.76 12.31
C PHE A 324 -4.91 2.21 12.66
N LEU A 325 -4.93 1.35 13.68
CA LEU A 325 -6.13 0.88 14.35
C LEU A 325 -5.81 0.75 15.84
N ALA A 326 -6.56 1.47 16.67
CA ALA A 326 -6.51 1.39 18.13
C ALA A 326 -7.89 0.98 18.68
N THR A 327 -7.90 0.25 19.79
CA THR A 327 -9.13 -0.28 20.42
C THR A 327 -8.86 -0.72 21.86
N SER A 328 -9.90 -1.21 22.55
CA SER A 328 -9.78 -1.83 23.87
C SER A 328 -9.05 -3.17 23.81
N ASP A 329 -8.18 -3.39 24.80
CA ASP A 329 -7.45 -4.64 25.06
C ASP A 329 -8.34 -5.90 25.12
N LYS A 330 -9.60 -5.74 25.57
CA LYS A 330 -10.61 -6.82 25.61
C LYS A 330 -10.89 -7.41 24.22
N TYR A 331 -10.61 -6.66 23.15
CA TYR A 331 -10.80 -7.11 21.77
C TYR A 331 -9.51 -7.56 21.07
N SER A 332 -8.39 -7.62 21.79
CA SER A 332 -7.05 -8.01 21.29
C SER A 332 -7.05 -9.25 20.38
N ARG A 333 -7.84 -10.28 20.73
CA ARG A 333 -7.96 -11.54 19.96
C ARG A 333 -8.60 -11.40 18.57
N LYS A 334 -9.24 -10.26 18.29
CA LYS A 334 -9.92 -9.95 17.04
C LYS A 334 -9.23 -8.86 16.22
N MET A 335 -8.17 -8.25 16.75
CA MET A 335 -7.43 -7.22 16.03
C MET A 335 -6.77 -7.80 14.76
N PRO A 336 -6.82 -7.07 13.63
CA PRO A 336 -6.07 -7.41 12.42
C PRO A 336 -4.58 -7.15 12.61
N GLY A 337 -3.75 -7.66 11.70
CA GLY A 337 -2.34 -7.31 11.62
C GLY A 337 -1.47 -7.68 12.83
N ARG A 338 -0.23 -7.16 12.79
CA ARG A 338 0.81 -7.43 13.78
C ARG A 338 0.65 -6.55 15.01
N ILE A 339 1.07 -7.07 16.15
CA ILE A 339 1.11 -6.34 17.43
C ILE A 339 2.46 -6.64 18.06
N ILE A 340 3.19 -5.61 18.46
CA ILE A 340 4.44 -5.73 19.21
C ILE A 340 4.10 -5.75 20.70
N GLY A 341 4.69 -6.71 21.41
CA GLY A 341 4.54 -6.86 22.85
C GLY A 341 5.88 -6.94 23.55
N VAL A 342 5.91 -6.45 24.79
CA VAL A 342 7.03 -6.62 25.71
C VAL A 342 6.99 -8.02 26.29
N THR A 343 8.14 -8.67 26.36
CA THR A 343 8.37 -9.98 26.98
C THR A 343 9.73 -9.94 27.71
N ILE A 344 10.19 -11.08 28.22
CA ILE A 344 11.53 -11.27 28.76
C ILE A 344 12.32 -12.28 27.94
N ASP A 345 13.64 -12.11 27.88
CA ASP A 345 14.57 -13.09 27.28
C ASP A 345 14.96 -14.20 28.29
N SER A 346 15.85 -15.10 27.86
CA SER A 346 16.35 -16.21 28.69
C SER A 346 17.21 -15.76 29.88
N GLN A 347 17.65 -14.50 29.92
CA GLN A 347 18.39 -13.88 31.02
C GLN A 347 17.48 -13.02 31.93
N GLY A 348 16.17 -12.98 31.66
CA GLY A 348 15.20 -12.18 32.41
C GLY A 348 15.19 -10.69 32.04
N LYS A 349 15.85 -10.27 30.95
CA LYS A 349 15.86 -8.88 30.49
C LYS A 349 14.60 -8.58 29.66
N PRO A 350 13.97 -7.41 29.83
CA PRO A 350 12.88 -6.98 28.96
C PRO A 350 13.34 -6.93 27.49
N CYS A 351 12.54 -7.51 26.60
CA CYS A 351 12.74 -7.49 25.16
C CYS A 351 11.41 -7.48 24.42
N LEU A 352 11.45 -7.31 23.10
CA LEU A 352 10.27 -7.13 22.26
C LEU A 352 10.07 -8.31 21.32
N ARG A 353 8.82 -8.61 20.97
CA ARG A 353 8.47 -9.59 19.93
C ARG A 353 7.11 -9.29 19.31
N MET A 354 6.81 -9.94 18.20
CA MET A 354 5.42 -10.03 17.72
C MET A 354 4.58 -10.89 18.67
N ALA A 355 3.48 -10.33 19.16
CA ALA A 355 2.59 -10.94 20.14
C ALA A 355 1.28 -11.43 19.49
N MET A 356 0.70 -12.49 20.09
CA MET A 356 -0.59 -13.06 19.67
C MET A 356 -0.65 -13.42 18.17
N GLN A 357 0.44 -13.96 17.64
CA GLN A 357 0.60 -14.28 16.21
C GLN A 357 -0.42 -15.31 15.71
N THR A 358 -1.04 -16.09 16.60
CA THR A 358 -2.12 -17.01 16.23
C THR A 358 -3.32 -16.31 15.62
N ARG A 359 -3.45 -14.99 15.67
CA ARG A 359 -4.50 -14.25 14.94
C ARG A 359 -4.25 -14.18 13.43
N GLU A 360 -2.98 -14.26 13.03
CA GLU A 360 -2.50 -13.93 11.69
C GLU A 360 -2.65 -15.11 10.71
N GLN A 361 -2.68 -14.76 9.42
CA GLN A 361 -2.89 -15.67 8.29
C GLN A 361 -1.93 -16.89 8.27
N HIS A 362 -0.68 -16.71 8.68
CA HIS A 362 0.34 -17.76 8.60
C HIS A 362 0.11 -18.91 9.58
N ILE A 363 -0.73 -18.71 10.60
CA ILE A 363 -1.16 -19.75 11.55
C ILE A 363 -2.62 -20.14 11.31
N ARG A 364 -3.52 -19.15 11.20
CA ARG A 364 -4.97 -19.42 11.18
C ARG A 364 -5.63 -19.49 9.80
N ARG A 365 -4.92 -19.18 8.72
CA ARG A 365 -5.39 -19.34 7.33
C ARG A 365 -6.78 -18.68 7.14
N ASP A 366 -7.78 -19.41 6.66
CA ASP A 366 -9.18 -18.96 6.47
C ASP A 366 -9.85 -18.44 7.76
N LYS A 367 -9.33 -18.80 8.94
CA LYS A 367 -9.87 -18.38 10.25
C LYS A 367 -9.09 -17.23 10.87
N ALA A 368 -8.14 -16.64 10.15
CA ALA A 368 -7.39 -15.47 10.60
C ALA A 368 -8.32 -14.26 10.79
N THR A 369 -7.87 -13.26 11.52
CA THR A 369 -8.64 -12.02 11.73
C THR A 369 -8.67 -11.14 10.48
N SER A 370 -7.67 -11.28 9.61
CA SER A 370 -7.50 -10.56 8.34
C SER A 370 -6.58 -11.36 7.42
N ASN A 371 -6.59 -11.05 6.12
CA ASN A 371 -5.64 -11.58 5.16
C ASN A 371 -4.30 -10.81 5.14
N ILE A 372 -4.17 -9.70 5.87
CA ILE A 372 -2.95 -8.87 5.85
C ILE A 372 -1.69 -9.65 6.24
N CYS A 373 -0.58 -9.39 5.53
CA CYS A 373 0.73 -10.02 5.77
C CYS A 373 1.85 -8.97 5.77
N THR A 374 2.17 -8.41 4.60
CA THR A 374 2.95 -7.17 4.47
C THR A 374 2.04 -6.01 4.86
N ALA A 375 2.52 -5.11 5.72
CA ALA A 375 1.82 -3.91 6.15
C ALA A 375 2.62 -2.66 5.73
N GLN A 376 2.85 -1.71 6.64
CA GLN A 376 3.52 -0.43 6.36
C GLN A 376 4.55 -0.08 7.44
N ALA A 377 5.37 -1.06 7.85
CA ALA A 377 6.26 -0.97 8.99
C ALA A 377 7.28 0.19 8.90
N LEU A 378 7.94 0.40 7.76
CA LEU A 378 8.89 1.50 7.57
C LEU A 378 8.23 2.87 7.77
N LEU A 379 6.97 3.03 7.31
CA LEU A 379 6.25 4.29 7.39
C LEU A 379 5.67 4.53 8.77
N ALA A 380 5.30 3.46 9.49
CA ALA A 380 4.99 3.52 10.91
C ALA A 380 6.23 3.97 11.71
N ASN A 381 7.41 3.47 11.36
CA ASN A 381 8.67 3.87 11.97
C ASN A 381 9.03 5.33 11.69
N MET A 382 8.76 5.83 10.48
CA MET A 382 8.92 7.25 10.16
C MET A 382 7.96 8.13 10.99
N ALA A 383 6.69 7.75 11.11
CA ALA A 383 5.70 8.49 11.90
C ALA A 383 6.03 8.50 13.40
N ALA A 384 6.49 7.37 13.95
CA ALA A 384 6.98 7.32 15.33
C ALA A 384 8.23 8.18 15.53
N SER A 385 9.18 8.14 14.58
CA SER A 385 10.37 8.99 14.61
C SER A 385 10.02 10.48 14.55
N PHE A 386 9.01 10.86 13.75
CA PHE A 386 8.50 12.24 13.70
C PHE A 386 7.98 12.69 15.06
N ALA A 387 7.11 11.89 15.68
CA ALA A 387 6.57 12.18 17.01
C ALA A 387 7.68 12.26 18.08
N ILE A 388 8.69 11.38 18.01
CA ILE A 388 9.84 11.40 18.93
C ILE A 388 10.70 12.65 18.73
N TYR A 389 10.89 13.10 17.47
CA TYR A 389 11.72 14.25 17.15
C TYR A 389 11.10 15.55 17.64
N HIS A 390 9.80 15.73 17.40
CA HIS A 390 9.08 16.93 17.78
C HIS A 390 8.69 16.94 19.27
N GLY A 391 8.43 15.76 19.82
CA GLY A 391 7.86 15.62 21.16
C GLY A 391 6.47 16.25 21.30
N PRO A 392 5.88 16.21 22.50
CA PRO A 392 4.54 16.74 22.73
C PRO A 392 4.44 18.25 22.39
N GLN A 393 5.40 19.06 22.82
CA GLN A 393 5.38 20.50 22.57
C GLN A 393 5.51 20.83 21.08
N GLY A 394 6.44 20.20 20.36
CA GLY A 394 6.61 20.45 18.93
C GLY A 394 5.38 20.04 18.11
N LEU A 395 4.71 18.95 18.49
CA LEU A 395 3.44 18.56 17.87
C LEU A 395 2.30 19.54 18.18
N LEU A 396 2.24 20.09 19.40
CA LEU A 396 1.31 21.16 19.74
C LEU A 396 1.59 22.43 18.93
N ASP A 397 2.86 22.81 18.74
CA ASP A 397 3.25 23.97 17.95
C ASP A 397 2.85 23.79 16.47
N ILE A 398 3.10 22.61 15.91
CA ILE A 398 2.73 22.26 14.53
C ILE A 398 1.22 22.30 14.35
N SER A 399 0.46 21.58 15.17
CA SER A 399 -1.01 21.54 15.08
C SER A 399 -1.64 22.92 15.32
N GLY A 400 -1.08 23.71 16.23
CA GLY A 400 -1.56 25.06 16.53
C GLY A 400 -1.33 26.01 15.37
N ARG A 401 -0.18 25.92 14.70
CA ARG A 401 0.09 26.71 13.49
C ARG A 401 -0.81 26.30 12.33
N ILE A 402 -1.05 25.00 12.15
CA ILE A 402 -1.97 24.49 11.13
C ILE A 402 -3.38 25.05 11.39
N HIS A 403 -3.87 24.97 12.63
CA HIS A 403 -5.16 25.53 13.02
C HIS A 403 -5.21 27.05 12.79
N ALA A 404 -4.17 27.79 13.19
CA ALA A 404 -4.12 29.24 12.98
C ALA A 404 -4.17 29.64 11.50
N LEU A 405 -3.56 28.87 10.59
CA LEU A 405 -3.70 29.09 9.15
C LEU A 405 -5.14 28.91 8.68
N ALA A 406 -5.83 27.86 9.17
CA ALA A 406 -7.22 27.61 8.85
C ALA A 406 -8.13 28.72 9.43
N SER A 407 -7.87 29.18 10.65
CA SER A 407 -8.59 30.27 11.30
C SER A 407 -8.40 31.61 10.61
N VAL A 408 -7.19 31.91 10.09
CA VAL A 408 -6.96 33.09 9.24
C VAL A 408 -7.74 32.98 7.94
N ALA A 409 -7.73 31.82 7.27
CA ALA A 409 -8.50 31.62 6.05
C ALA A 409 -10.00 31.80 6.29
N HIS A 410 -10.53 31.15 7.35
CA HIS A 410 -11.91 31.27 7.78
C HIS A 410 -12.31 32.74 8.01
N ARG A 411 -11.49 33.47 8.78
CA ARG A 411 -11.71 34.89 9.08
C ARG A 411 -11.76 35.74 7.82
N GLU A 412 -10.78 35.62 6.92
CA GLU A 412 -10.70 36.46 5.74
C GLU A 412 -11.80 36.14 4.72
N LEU A 413 -12.15 34.85 4.54
CA LEU A 413 -13.26 34.43 3.71
C LEU A 413 -14.61 34.92 4.27
N SER A 414 -14.81 34.82 5.58
CA SER A 414 -16.02 35.29 6.26
C SER A 414 -16.15 36.82 6.14
N LYS A 415 -15.08 37.58 6.40
CA LYS A 415 -15.05 39.05 6.21
C LYS A 415 -15.34 39.45 4.77
N ALA A 416 -14.86 38.68 3.80
CA ALA A 416 -15.15 38.89 2.39
C ALA A 416 -16.60 38.57 2.02
N GLY A 417 -17.40 37.95 2.90
CA GLY A 417 -18.82 37.63 2.69
C GLY A 417 -19.07 36.28 2.01
N PHE A 418 -18.10 35.36 2.05
CA PHE A 418 -18.35 33.96 1.72
C PHE A 418 -19.11 33.28 2.86
N LYS A 419 -19.90 32.25 2.53
CA LYS A 419 -20.46 31.35 3.54
C LYS A 419 -19.43 30.25 3.81
N VAL A 420 -18.84 30.26 4.99
CA VAL A 420 -17.79 29.31 5.43
C VAL A 420 -18.38 28.40 6.51
N THR A 421 -17.82 27.20 6.71
CA THR A 421 -18.16 26.28 7.83
C THR A 421 -18.45 27.06 9.12
N GLU A 422 -19.62 26.81 9.72
CA GLU A 422 -20.09 27.48 10.93
C GLU A 422 -19.74 26.68 12.19
N GLU A 423 -19.53 25.37 12.05
CA GLU A 423 -19.14 24.46 13.12
C GLU A 423 -17.66 24.60 13.50
N ALA A 424 -17.30 24.07 14.67
CA ALA A 424 -15.90 23.94 15.07
C ALA A 424 -15.13 23.09 14.07
N PHE A 425 -13.89 23.49 13.75
CA PHE A 425 -13.01 22.82 12.80
C PHE A 425 -11.57 22.75 13.33
N PHE A 426 -10.76 21.88 12.73
CA PHE A 426 -9.31 21.84 12.98
C PHE A 426 -8.53 22.56 11.87
N ASP A 427 -8.36 21.93 10.72
CA ASP A 427 -7.51 22.46 9.64
C ASP A 427 -8.25 22.66 8.31
N THR A 428 -9.50 22.22 8.25
CA THR A 428 -10.28 22.12 7.03
C THR A 428 -11.55 22.95 7.16
N ILE A 429 -11.81 23.77 6.16
CA ILE A 429 -13.04 24.56 6.05
C ILE A 429 -13.70 24.30 4.70
N THR A 430 -15.03 24.35 4.67
CA THR A 430 -15.81 24.41 3.44
C THR A 430 -16.27 25.83 3.17
N VAL A 431 -16.30 26.20 1.89
CA VAL A 431 -16.68 27.53 1.44
C VAL A 431 -17.73 27.37 0.35
N ASN A 432 -18.94 27.85 0.62
CA ASN A 432 -19.95 28.01 -0.41
C ASN A 432 -19.74 29.35 -1.12
N VAL A 433 -19.37 29.26 -2.39
CA VAL A 433 -18.92 30.39 -3.21
C VAL A 433 -20.03 31.00 -4.07
N SER A 434 -21.22 30.38 -4.07
CA SER A 434 -22.41 30.92 -4.76
C SER A 434 -22.85 32.27 -4.20
N SER A 435 -22.54 32.58 -2.94
CA SER A 435 -22.82 33.90 -2.35
C SER A 435 -22.07 35.05 -3.05
N LYS A 436 -21.05 34.72 -3.85
CA LYS A 436 -20.28 35.65 -4.70
C LYS A 436 -20.53 35.47 -6.19
N GLY A 437 -21.50 34.63 -6.58
CA GLY A 437 -21.75 34.30 -7.98
C GLY A 437 -20.60 33.53 -8.63
N MET A 438 -19.75 32.89 -7.83
CA MET A 438 -18.64 32.06 -8.30
C MET A 438 -19.01 30.58 -8.26
N THR A 439 -18.34 29.79 -9.07
CA THR A 439 -18.40 28.32 -9.10
C THR A 439 -17.13 27.72 -8.48
N SER A 440 -17.20 26.46 -8.05
CA SER A 440 -16.02 25.72 -7.56
C SER A 440 -14.93 25.61 -8.62
N ALA A 441 -15.32 25.54 -9.90
CA ALA A 441 -14.40 25.46 -11.04
C ALA A 441 -13.61 26.77 -11.23
N GLU A 442 -14.26 27.92 -11.07
CA GLU A 442 -13.58 29.23 -11.13
C GLU A 442 -12.60 29.40 -9.97
N VAL A 443 -12.98 28.97 -8.76
CA VAL A 443 -12.08 28.99 -7.60
C VAL A 443 -10.89 28.07 -7.80
N GLN A 444 -11.12 26.85 -8.31
CA GLN A 444 -10.03 25.92 -8.63
C GLN A 444 -9.11 26.49 -9.71
N ALA A 445 -9.64 27.14 -10.76
CA ALA A 445 -8.83 27.80 -11.78
C ALA A 445 -7.98 28.94 -11.19
N GLY A 446 -8.57 29.74 -10.31
CA GLY A 446 -7.86 30.78 -9.56
C GLY A 446 -6.76 30.21 -8.65
N ALA A 447 -7.01 29.11 -7.95
CA ALA A 447 -6.02 28.40 -7.15
C ALA A 447 -4.86 27.87 -8.02
N VAL A 448 -5.16 27.25 -9.16
CA VAL A 448 -4.14 26.76 -10.10
C VAL A 448 -3.26 27.89 -10.62
N SER A 449 -3.83 29.08 -10.86
CA SER A 449 -3.08 30.26 -11.32
C SER A 449 -1.97 30.71 -10.35
N VAL A 450 -2.08 30.36 -9.07
CA VAL A 450 -1.10 30.65 -8.01
C VAL A 450 -0.35 29.40 -7.53
N GLY A 451 -0.39 28.30 -8.28
CA GLY A 451 0.34 27.09 -7.93
C GLY A 451 -0.31 26.23 -6.84
N ALA A 452 -1.63 26.32 -6.67
CA ALA A 452 -2.38 25.60 -5.63
C ALA A 452 -3.54 24.74 -6.19
N ASN A 453 -4.04 23.82 -5.36
CA ASN A 453 -5.29 23.08 -5.61
C ASN A 453 -6.22 23.14 -4.38
N VAL A 454 -7.52 23.19 -4.63
CA VAL A 454 -8.58 23.06 -3.61
C VAL A 454 -9.46 21.85 -3.92
N ARG A 455 -10.23 21.38 -2.94
CA ARG A 455 -11.19 20.29 -3.17
C ARG A 455 -12.49 20.85 -3.74
N MET A 456 -12.83 20.55 -4.98
CA MET A 456 -14.20 20.81 -5.49
C MET A 456 -15.17 19.77 -4.91
N ILE A 457 -16.06 20.17 -4.01
CA ILE A 457 -17.01 19.25 -3.34
C ILE A 457 -18.26 19.07 -4.20
N ASN A 458 -18.77 20.17 -4.75
CA ASN A 458 -19.88 20.22 -5.70
C ASN A 458 -19.74 21.52 -6.52
N GLU A 459 -20.71 21.83 -7.39
CA GLU A 459 -20.69 23.00 -8.30
C GLU A 459 -20.34 24.33 -7.62
N ASN A 460 -20.73 24.51 -6.35
CA ASN A 460 -20.66 25.79 -5.65
C ASN A 460 -19.92 25.73 -4.30
N THR A 461 -19.34 24.58 -3.95
CA THR A 461 -18.69 24.38 -2.65
C THR A 461 -17.28 23.85 -2.84
N VAL A 462 -16.32 24.51 -2.19
CA VAL A 462 -14.92 24.06 -2.15
C VAL A 462 -14.51 23.74 -0.73
N GLY A 463 -13.65 22.73 -0.56
CA GLY A 463 -12.93 22.44 0.68
C GLY A 463 -11.50 22.98 0.59
N VAL A 464 -11.02 23.55 1.69
CA VAL A 464 -9.66 24.05 1.85
C VAL A 464 -9.09 23.47 3.14
N SER A 465 -8.08 22.60 3.00
CA SER A 465 -7.42 21.93 4.13
C SER A 465 -5.97 22.39 4.27
N MET A 466 -5.59 22.80 5.48
CA MET A 466 -4.25 23.32 5.77
C MET A 466 -3.27 22.21 6.14
N GLY A 467 -2.04 22.34 5.63
CA GLY A 467 -0.92 21.47 5.93
C GLY A 467 0.22 22.21 6.62
N GLU A 468 1.20 21.44 7.10
CA GLU A 468 2.33 21.95 7.87
C GLU A 468 3.25 22.87 7.04
N GLY A 469 3.50 22.52 5.78
CA GLY A 469 4.42 23.23 4.88
C GLY A 469 3.80 24.43 4.16
N ILE A 470 2.58 24.82 4.53
CA ILE A 470 1.89 25.99 3.98
C ILE A 470 2.40 27.26 4.63
N THR A 471 2.93 28.18 3.82
CA THR A 471 3.44 29.46 4.31
C THR A 471 2.35 30.52 4.33
N ARG A 472 2.62 31.63 5.03
CA ARG A 472 1.77 32.82 5.03
C ARG A 472 1.55 33.35 3.61
N ASN A 473 2.58 33.30 2.76
CA ASN A 473 2.50 33.78 1.38
C ASN A 473 1.68 32.84 0.52
N ASP A 474 1.80 31.53 0.71
CA ASP A 474 0.98 30.54 -0.01
C ASP A 474 -0.51 30.76 0.28
N LEU A 475 -0.86 30.98 1.55
CA LEU A 475 -2.25 31.23 1.95
C LEU A 475 -2.75 32.58 1.40
N ALA A 476 -1.96 33.64 1.50
CA ALA A 476 -2.32 34.95 0.94
C ALA A 476 -2.54 34.88 -0.58
N ALA A 477 -1.68 34.14 -1.29
CA ALA A 477 -1.80 33.91 -2.72
C ALA A 477 -3.06 33.11 -3.06
N LEU A 478 -3.39 32.07 -2.29
CA LEU A 478 -4.64 31.32 -2.45
C LEU A 478 -5.87 32.22 -2.26
N LEU A 479 -5.93 32.98 -1.17
CA LEU A 479 -7.06 33.88 -0.87
C LEU A 479 -7.25 34.94 -1.96
N SER A 480 -6.14 35.49 -2.48
CA SER A 480 -6.18 36.51 -3.54
C SER A 480 -6.55 35.90 -4.89
N GLY A 481 -5.87 34.83 -5.30
CA GLY A 481 -6.00 34.22 -6.63
C GLY A 481 -7.27 33.38 -6.80
N ALA A 482 -7.66 32.62 -5.79
CA ALA A 482 -8.81 31.71 -5.85
C ALA A 482 -10.13 32.38 -5.42
N PHE A 483 -10.09 33.32 -4.48
CA PHE A 483 -11.29 33.94 -3.89
C PHE A 483 -11.40 35.46 -4.15
N GLY A 484 -10.45 36.06 -4.87
CA GLY A 484 -10.50 37.48 -5.23
C GLY A 484 -10.35 38.45 -4.06
N ILE A 485 -9.84 37.99 -2.91
CA ILE A 485 -9.68 38.83 -1.72
C ILE A 485 -8.46 39.75 -1.91
N THR A 486 -8.71 41.06 -1.98
CA THR A 486 -7.63 42.05 -2.13
C THR A 486 -6.95 42.33 -0.79
N ASN A 487 -5.63 42.18 -0.73
CA ASN A 487 -4.82 42.43 0.48
C ASN A 487 -5.35 41.70 1.74
N PRO A 488 -5.44 40.36 1.74
CA PRO A 488 -5.92 39.61 2.91
C PRO A 488 -5.07 39.95 4.13
N ASP A 489 -5.72 40.20 5.28
CA ASP A 489 -4.99 40.43 6.52
C ASP A 489 -4.44 39.09 7.02
N MET A 490 -3.11 38.96 6.95
CA MET A 490 -2.42 37.75 7.39
C MET A 490 -2.01 37.81 8.86
N SER A 491 -2.42 38.85 9.62
CA SER A 491 -2.15 38.93 11.05
C SER A 491 -2.71 37.70 11.77
N ALA A 492 -1.92 37.13 12.68
CA ALA A 492 -2.31 35.98 13.47
C ALA A 492 -1.73 36.16 14.86
N ASP A 493 -2.61 36.35 15.84
CA ASP A 493 -2.23 36.29 17.25
C ASP A 493 -2.20 34.83 17.72
N VAL A 494 -1.62 34.61 18.90
CA VAL A 494 -1.44 33.25 19.47
C VAL A 494 -2.77 32.60 19.82
N SER A 495 -3.85 33.37 20.05
CA SER A 495 -5.17 32.80 20.38
C SER A 495 -5.77 32.04 19.19
N LEU A 496 -5.37 32.36 17.95
CA LEU A 496 -5.76 31.58 16.77
C LEU A 496 -5.17 30.17 16.72
N MET A 497 -4.25 29.82 17.61
CA MET A 497 -3.75 28.44 17.76
C MET A 497 -4.68 27.56 18.59
N GLU A 498 -5.61 28.15 19.34
CA GLU A 498 -6.54 27.43 20.20
C GLU A 498 -7.76 26.96 19.39
N VAL A 499 -8.08 25.66 19.49
CA VAL A 499 -9.32 25.10 18.95
C VAL A 499 -10.49 25.49 19.85
N ASP A 500 -11.72 25.29 19.38
CA ASP A 500 -12.92 25.50 20.19
C ASP A 500 -12.81 24.75 21.54
N PRO A 501 -12.89 25.46 22.68
CA PRO A 501 -12.74 24.88 24.01
C PRO A 501 -13.68 23.71 24.32
N SER A 502 -14.84 23.66 23.67
CA SER A 502 -15.84 22.59 23.85
C SER A 502 -15.34 21.23 23.37
N TYR A 503 -14.36 21.23 22.46
CA TYR A 503 -13.77 20.03 21.87
C TYR A 503 -12.27 19.91 22.12
N ALA A 504 -11.70 20.83 22.91
CA ALA A 504 -10.28 20.84 23.21
C ALA A 504 -9.88 19.60 24.01
N ARG A 505 -8.67 19.11 23.74
CA ARG A 505 -8.07 18.01 24.46
C ARG A 505 -7.78 18.44 25.90
N GLU A 506 -8.20 17.61 26.83
CA GLU A 506 -7.75 17.68 28.22
C GLU A 506 -6.57 16.72 28.46
N GLY A 507 -5.61 17.17 29.27
CA GLY A 507 -4.47 16.36 29.69
C GLY A 507 -3.26 16.38 28.76
N GLU A 508 -2.17 15.80 29.24
CA GLU A 508 -0.90 15.73 28.53
C GLU A 508 -0.92 14.66 27.43
N ILE A 509 -0.06 14.83 26.42
CA ILE A 509 0.19 13.85 25.36
C ILE A 509 1.62 13.35 25.44
N LEU A 510 1.84 12.11 24.99
CA LEU A 510 3.15 11.51 24.75
C LEU A 510 4.08 11.65 25.96
N THR A 511 3.57 11.34 27.15
CA THR A 511 4.30 11.49 28.42
C THR A 511 5.43 10.46 28.59
N HIS A 512 5.44 9.39 27.80
CA HIS A 512 6.51 8.41 27.84
C HIS A 512 7.87 9.07 27.53
N PRO A 513 8.96 8.76 28.28
CA PRO A 513 10.24 9.43 28.11
C PRO A 513 10.79 9.42 26.69
N ILE A 514 10.47 8.40 25.89
CA ILE A 514 10.96 8.30 24.51
C ILE A 514 10.58 9.50 23.63
N PHE A 515 9.42 10.11 23.86
CA PHE A 515 8.98 11.30 23.12
C PHE A 515 9.55 12.60 23.68
N ASN A 516 10.40 12.52 24.71
CA ASN A 516 10.90 13.66 25.48
C ASN A 516 12.45 13.70 25.56
N THR A 517 13.16 12.81 24.85
CA THR A 517 14.62 12.65 24.99
C THR A 517 15.44 12.88 23.72
N HIS A 518 14.82 12.93 22.53
CA HIS A 518 15.54 12.90 21.25
C HIS A 518 15.23 14.08 20.31
N HIS A 519 15.12 15.29 20.86
CA HIS A 519 14.67 16.48 20.10
C HIS A 519 15.77 17.20 19.31
N SER A 520 17.04 17.10 19.72
CA SER A 520 18.12 17.64 18.87
C SER A 520 18.44 16.67 17.73
N GLU A 521 18.84 17.21 16.58
CA GLU A 521 19.22 16.39 15.42
C GLU A 521 20.32 15.37 15.75
N THR A 522 21.29 15.73 16.60
CA THR A 522 22.35 14.81 17.06
C THR A 522 21.80 13.69 17.93
N GLN A 523 20.85 13.97 18.83
CA GLN A 523 20.22 12.91 19.64
C GLN A 523 19.38 11.97 18.76
N MET A 524 18.60 12.52 17.83
CA MET A 524 17.81 11.72 16.90
C MET A 524 18.69 10.84 16.02
N LEU A 525 19.74 11.41 15.42
CA LEU A 525 20.73 10.66 14.63
C LEU A 525 21.30 9.47 15.41
N ARG A 526 21.72 9.69 16.66
CA ARG A 526 22.25 8.63 17.53
C ARG A 526 21.19 7.60 17.88
N TYR A 527 19.95 8.02 18.14
CA TYR A 527 18.86 7.10 18.45
C TYR A 527 18.54 6.19 17.26
N LEU A 528 18.32 6.77 16.07
CA LEU A 528 18.09 6.00 14.84
C LEU A 528 19.24 5.03 14.57
N LYS A 529 20.49 5.47 14.70
CA LYS A 529 21.64 4.59 14.49
C LYS A 529 21.75 3.48 15.54
N THR A 530 21.39 3.76 16.79
CA THR A 530 21.38 2.77 17.88
C THR A 530 20.39 1.66 17.59
N LEU A 531 19.19 2.00 17.10
CA LEU A 531 18.19 1.00 16.72
C LEU A 531 18.59 0.24 15.46
N GLU A 532 19.09 0.93 14.43
CA GLU A 532 19.59 0.29 13.20
C GLU A 532 20.63 -0.79 13.51
N ASN A 533 21.57 -0.50 14.43
CA ASN A 533 22.64 -1.44 14.81
C ASN A 533 22.14 -2.67 15.60
N ARG A 534 20.88 -2.70 16.05
CA ARG A 534 20.26 -3.88 16.69
C ARG A 534 19.57 -4.81 15.68
N ASP A 535 19.56 -4.42 14.41
CA ASP A 535 18.81 -5.09 13.36
C ASP A 535 19.74 -5.68 12.30
N LEU A 536 19.55 -6.96 11.98
CA LEU A 536 20.20 -7.57 10.83
C LEU A 536 19.43 -7.25 9.54
N ALA A 537 20.12 -6.59 8.62
CA ALA A 537 19.63 -6.13 7.31
C ALA A 537 20.58 -6.58 6.17
N LEU A 538 20.21 -6.34 4.89
CA LEU A 538 20.98 -6.82 3.74
C LEU A 538 22.33 -6.09 3.56
N ASN A 539 22.52 -4.94 4.20
CA ASN A 539 23.82 -4.28 4.30
C ASN A 539 24.83 -5.03 5.21
N HIS A 540 24.41 -6.12 5.87
CA HIS A 540 25.27 -6.98 6.67
C HIS A 540 25.57 -8.32 6.00
N SER A 541 24.52 -9.04 5.58
CA SER A 541 24.64 -10.41 5.07
C SER A 541 23.39 -10.84 4.29
N MET A 542 23.47 -12.00 3.64
CA MET A 542 22.30 -12.64 3.01
C MET A 542 21.24 -13.00 4.06
N ILE A 543 19.99 -12.61 3.80
CA ILE A 543 18.82 -13.04 4.55
C ILE A 543 18.04 -14.04 3.68
N ALA A 544 18.31 -15.34 3.83
CA ALA A 544 17.78 -16.39 2.94
C ALA A 544 16.33 -16.82 3.30
N LEU A 545 15.40 -15.87 3.40
CA LEU A 545 14.00 -16.16 3.68
C LEU A 545 13.29 -16.69 2.43
N GLY A 546 12.90 -17.99 2.46
CA GLY A 546 12.04 -18.59 1.45
C GLY A 546 10.73 -17.81 1.27
N SER A 547 10.22 -17.79 0.03
CA SER A 547 9.03 -17.02 -0.37
C SER A 547 9.14 -15.49 -0.20
N CYS A 548 10.29 -14.94 0.21
CA CYS A 548 10.47 -13.49 0.42
C CYS A 548 11.35 -12.81 -0.63
N THR A 549 12.18 -13.55 -1.37
CA THR A 549 13.07 -13.03 -2.42
C THR A 549 13.84 -11.80 -1.93
N MET A 550 14.71 -11.98 -0.93
CA MET A 550 15.54 -10.91 -0.38
C MET A 550 16.68 -10.55 -1.35
N LYS A 551 16.32 -9.95 -2.49
CA LYS A 551 17.24 -9.50 -3.54
C LYS A 551 17.77 -8.10 -3.27
N LEU A 552 18.67 -7.62 -4.13
CA LEU A 552 19.16 -6.25 -4.09
C LEU A 552 17.98 -5.26 -4.26
N ASN A 553 17.89 -4.29 -3.35
CA ASN A 553 17.15 -3.04 -3.54
C ASN A 553 18.18 -1.98 -3.92
N ALA A 554 18.37 -1.76 -5.22
CA ALA A 554 19.50 -0.98 -5.69
C ALA A 554 19.33 0.51 -5.38
N THR A 555 20.44 1.20 -5.10
CA THR A 555 20.40 2.64 -4.81
C THR A 555 19.79 3.43 -5.98
N ALA A 556 20.10 3.06 -7.22
CA ALA A 556 19.51 3.69 -8.41
C ALA A 556 17.98 3.54 -8.47
N GLU A 557 17.43 2.42 -7.99
CA GLU A 557 15.97 2.19 -7.89
C GLU A 557 15.34 3.02 -6.77
N MET A 558 16.10 3.29 -5.69
CA MET A 558 15.62 4.00 -4.51
C MET A 558 15.68 5.53 -4.63
N ILE A 559 16.63 6.09 -5.37
CA ILE A 559 16.82 7.55 -5.52
C ILE A 559 15.53 8.29 -5.93
N PRO A 560 14.74 7.83 -6.93
CA PRO A 560 13.56 8.56 -7.36
C PRO A 560 12.44 8.65 -6.31
N VAL A 561 12.39 7.73 -5.35
CA VAL A 561 11.33 7.65 -4.34
C VAL A 561 11.21 8.94 -3.53
N THR A 562 12.31 9.68 -3.35
CA THR A 562 12.36 10.92 -2.57
C THR A 562 12.39 12.19 -3.44
N TRP A 563 12.22 12.08 -4.76
CA TRP A 563 12.11 13.27 -5.62
C TRP A 563 10.78 14.00 -5.36
N PRO A 564 10.78 15.32 -5.12
CA PRO A 564 9.56 16.08 -4.86
C PRO A 564 8.49 15.93 -5.95
N THR A 565 8.90 15.79 -7.21
CA THR A 565 8.00 15.59 -8.37
C THR A 565 7.27 14.23 -8.36
N LEU A 566 7.64 13.33 -7.46
CA LEU A 566 6.93 12.09 -7.18
C LEU A 566 6.34 12.13 -5.75
N CYS A 567 7.17 12.34 -4.74
CA CYS A 567 6.77 12.14 -3.34
C CYS A 567 5.85 13.25 -2.77
N ASN A 568 5.82 14.44 -3.35
CA ASN A 568 5.02 15.57 -2.84
C ASN A 568 3.74 15.82 -3.65
N ILE A 569 3.30 14.87 -4.46
CA ILE A 569 2.06 14.97 -5.23
C ILE A 569 0.87 14.44 -4.39
N HIS A 570 -0.22 15.19 -4.36
CA HIS A 570 -1.47 14.76 -3.71
C HIS A 570 -2.20 13.71 -4.59
N PRO A 571 -2.73 12.61 -4.04
CA PRO A 571 -3.36 11.53 -4.82
C PRO A 571 -4.54 11.96 -5.69
N PHE A 572 -5.27 12.99 -5.26
CA PHE A 572 -6.42 13.56 -5.99
C PHE A 572 -6.07 14.83 -6.78
N ALA A 573 -4.79 15.06 -7.09
CA ALA A 573 -4.39 16.17 -7.95
C ALA A 573 -5.01 16.02 -9.36
N PRO A 574 -5.36 17.12 -10.03
CA PRO A 574 -5.84 17.11 -11.41
C PRO A 574 -4.91 16.35 -12.38
N HIS A 575 -5.49 15.66 -13.36
CA HIS A 575 -4.78 14.80 -14.30
C HIS A 575 -3.64 15.51 -15.07
N ASP A 576 -3.82 16.80 -15.41
CA ASP A 576 -2.79 17.58 -16.13
C ASP A 576 -1.55 17.91 -15.27
N GLN A 577 -1.59 17.61 -13.97
CA GLN A 577 -0.50 17.82 -13.02
C GLN A 577 0.28 16.52 -12.74
N VAL A 578 -0.22 15.36 -13.20
CA VAL A 578 0.32 14.04 -12.85
C VAL A 578 0.64 13.19 -14.07
N GLN A 579 0.93 13.83 -15.21
CA GLN A 579 1.24 13.15 -16.48
C GLN A 579 2.43 12.20 -16.36
N GLY A 580 3.46 12.57 -15.60
CA GLY A 580 4.62 11.73 -15.34
C GLY A 580 4.28 10.45 -14.56
N TYR A 581 3.33 10.53 -13.62
CA TYR A 581 2.81 9.34 -12.94
C TYR A 581 2.03 8.42 -13.88
N HIS A 582 1.19 8.98 -14.75
CA HIS A 582 0.45 8.18 -15.74
C HIS A 582 1.40 7.44 -16.69
N GLU A 583 2.39 8.12 -17.25
CA GLU A 583 3.39 7.51 -18.11
C GLU A 583 4.19 6.42 -17.38
N LEU A 584 4.63 6.67 -16.14
CA LEU A 584 5.33 5.67 -15.33
C LEU A 584 4.48 4.42 -15.06
N ILE A 585 3.19 4.60 -14.75
CA ILE A 585 2.26 3.50 -14.48
C ILE A 585 1.93 2.72 -15.76
N GLU A 586 1.71 3.42 -16.88
CA GLU A 586 1.44 2.81 -18.18
C GLU A 586 2.64 2.01 -18.70
N ASP A 587 3.85 2.55 -18.58
CA ASP A 587 5.09 1.85 -18.93
C ASP A 587 5.28 0.60 -18.07
N LEU A 588 5.12 0.72 -16.75
CA LEU A 588 5.18 -0.42 -15.85
C LEU A 588 4.13 -1.48 -16.19
N ASN A 589 2.89 -1.07 -16.44
CA ASN A 589 1.80 -1.99 -16.76
C ASN A 589 2.05 -2.74 -18.07
N ARG A 590 2.57 -2.06 -19.10
CA ARG A 590 2.94 -2.71 -20.37
C ARG A 590 4.02 -3.77 -20.16
N ASP A 591 5.10 -3.43 -19.46
CA ASP A 591 6.22 -4.34 -19.26
C ASP A 591 5.80 -5.54 -18.41
N LEU A 592 4.96 -5.30 -17.40
CA LEU A 592 4.38 -6.33 -16.56
C LEU A 592 3.39 -7.25 -17.32
N SER A 593 2.57 -6.70 -18.22
CA SER A 593 1.72 -7.49 -19.12
C SER A 593 2.55 -8.43 -19.99
N GLU A 594 3.64 -7.95 -20.60
CA GLU A 594 4.56 -8.77 -21.40
C GLU A 594 5.20 -9.88 -20.55
N ILE A 595 5.71 -9.55 -19.36
CA ILE A 595 6.36 -10.50 -18.44
C ILE A 595 5.40 -11.62 -18.02
N THR A 596 4.12 -11.31 -17.87
CA THR A 596 3.13 -12.24 -17.31
C THR A 596 2.25 -12.91 -18.35
N GLY A 597 2.22 -12.40 -19.58
CA GLY A 597 1.29 -12.82 -20.63
C GLY A 597 -0.15 -12.32 -20.44
N PHE A 598 -0.41 -11.43 -19.48
CA PHE A 598 -1.75 -10.90 -19.22
C PHE A 598 -2.10 -9.69 -20.09
N ALA A 599 -3.40 -9.49 -20.33
CA ALA A 599 -3.90 -8.40 -21.16
C ALA A 599 -3.93 -7.04 -20.42
N ALA A 600 -4.13 -7.05 -19.10
CA ALA A 600 -4.29 -5.83 -18.32
C ALA A 600 -3.68 -5.95 -16.90
N VAL A 601 -3.31 -4.80 -16.35
CA VAL A 601 -2.73 -4.66 -15.01
C VAL A 601 -3.42 -3.52 -14.26
N SER A 602 -3.81 -3.78 -13.00
CA SER A 602 -4.28 -2.79 -12.03
C SER A 602 -3.21 -2.56 -10.96
N ALA A 603 -2.81 -1.31 -10.77
CA ALA A 603 -1.82 -0.89 -9.78
C ALA A 603 -2.42 -0.46 -8.42
N GLN A 604 -3.74 -0.61 -8.24
CA GLN A 604 -4.44 -0.17 -7.02
C GLN A 604 -4.11 -1.03 -5.78
N PRO A 605 -4.01 -2.37 -5.85
CA PRO A 605 -3.75 -3.18 -4.66
C PRO A 605 -2.39 -2.88 -4.02
N ASN A 606 -2.41 -2.46 -2.76
CA ASN A 606 -1.21 -2.07 -2.01
C ASN A 606 -0.63 -3.19 -1.11
N SER A 607 -1.21 -4.39 -1.15
CA SER A 607 -0.63 -5.60 -0.55
C SER A 607 -0.83 -6.83 -1.45
N GLY A 608 -0.03 -7.88 -1.29
CA GLY A 608 -0.20 -9.13 -2.06
C GLY A 608 -1.52 -9.80 -1.71
N ALA A 609 -1.86 -9.78 -0.42
CA ALA A 609 -3.17 -10.19 0.08
C ALA A 609 -4.32 -9.33 -0.45
N THR A 610 -4.11 -8.02 -0.65
CA THR A 610 -5.08 -7.14 -1.32
C THR A 610 -5.20 -7.51 -2.80
N GLY A 611 -4.10 -7.92 -3.43
CA GLY A 611 -4.09 -8.41 -4.81
C GLY A 611 -4.83 -9.72 -4.99
N GLU A 612 -4.65 -10.67 -4.07
CA GLU A 612 -5.48 -11.88 -3.98
C GLU A 612 -6.95 -11.54 -3.84
N TYR A 613 -7.30 -10.70 -2.87
CA TYR A 613 -8.68 -10.30 -2.65
C TYR A 613 -9.30 -9.63 -3.89
N ALA A 614 -8.60 -8.68 -4.50
CA ALA A 614 -9.08 -7.99 -5.70
C ALA A 614 -9.23 -8.94 -6.89
N GLY A 615 -8.30 -9.88 -7.08
CA GLY A 615 -8.39 -10.90 -8.12
C GLY A 615 -9.57 -11.86 -7.92
N LEU A 616 -9.82 -12.31 -6.69
CA LEU A 616 -10.99 -13.15 -6.37
C LEU A 616 -12.31 -12.39 -6.51
N LEU A 617 -12.34 -11.10 -6.16
CA LEU A 617 -13.50 -10.26 -6.44
C LEU A 617 -13.77 -10.14 -7.94
N ALA A 618 -12.72 -9.98 -8.74
CA ALA A 618 -12.88 -9.92 -10.17
C ALA A 618 -13.42 -11.22 -10.77
N ILE A 619 -12.88 -12.38 -10.35
CA ILE A 619 -13.43 -13.70 -10.73
C ILE A 619 -14.92 -13.77 -10.36
N LYS A 620 -15.27 -13.36 -9.15
CA LYS A 620 -16.67 -13.32 -8.70
C LYS A 620 -17.54 -12.42 -9.60
N ARG A 621 -17.06 -11.22 -9.96
CA ARG A 621 -17.80 -10.31 -10.85
C ARG A 621 -17.95 -10.85 -12.27
N TYR A 622 -16.91 -11.50 -12.79
CA TYR A 622 -16.96 -12.18 -14.08
C TYR A 622 -18.04 -13.29 -14.08
N LEU A 623 -18.08 -14.11 -13.03
CA LEU A 623 -19.11 -15.16 -12.90
C LEU A 623 -20.51 -14.57 -12.70
N GLU A 624 -20.66 -13.49 -11.92
CA GLU A 624 -21.93 -12.75 -11.78
C GLU A 624 -22.43 -12.25 -13.14
N ASP A 625 -21.56 -11.66 -13.96
CA ASP A 625 -21.88 -11.13 -15.29
C ASP A 625 -22.34 -12.22 -16.26
N LYS A 626 -21.75 -13.42 -16.16
CA LYS A 626 -22.17 -14.62 -16.93
C LYS A 626 -23.46 -15.28 -16.42
N GLY A 627 -24.08 -14.76 -15.35
CA GLY A 627 -25.23 -15.42 -14.71
C GLY A 627 -24.86 -16.64 -13.85
N GLU A 628 -23.57 -16.87 -13.61
CA GLU A 628 -23.01 -17.98 -12.82
C GLU A 628 -22.60 -17.56 -11.41
N GLY A 629 -23.13 -16.44 -10.90
CA GLY A 629 -22.81 -15.89 -9.57
C GLY A 629 -23.19 -16.79 -8.38
N HIS A 630 -23.82 -17.95 -8.61
CA HIS A 630 -24.05 -18.98 -7.59
C HIS A 630 -22.76 -19.73 -7.21
N ARG A 631 -21.77 -19.77 -8.11
CA ARG A 631 -20.46 -20.39 -7.88
C ARG A 631 -19.71 -19.64 -6.78
N ASN A 632 -19.32 -20.36 -5.74
CA ASN A 632 -18.67 -19.78 -4.57
C ASN A 632 -17.58 -20.66 -3.94
N VAL A 633 -17.27 -21.83 -4.50
CA VAL A 633 -16.22 -22.72 -4.00
C VAL A 633 -14.87 -22.25 -4.52
N CYS A 634 -13.92 -22.10 -3.60
CA CYS A 634 -12.52 -21.82 -3.91
C CYS A 634 -11.66 -23.02 -3.50
N LEU A 635 -11.11 -23.71 -4.49
CA LEU A 635 -10.18 -24.83 -4.30
C LEU A 635 -8.79 -24.26 -3.95
N ILE A 636 -8.17 -24.74 -2.88
CA ILE A 636 -6.86 -24.21 -2.41
C ILE A 636 -5.96 -25.37 -1.94
N PRO A 637 -4.77 -25.58 -2.52
CA PRO A 637 -3.82 -26.58 -2.03
C PRO A 637 -3.43 -26.34 -0.58
N LYS A 638 -3.20 -27.42 0.18
CA LYS A 638 -2.75 -27.35 1.58
C LYS A 638 -1.41 -26.61 1.70
N SER A 639 -0.56 -26.72 0.69
CA SER A 639 0.73 -26.02 0.57
C SER A 639 0.60 -24.50 0.40
N ALA A 640 -0.52 -23.99 -0.13
CA ALA A 640 -0.68 -22.56 -0.42
C ALA A 640 -0.41 -21.67 0.79
N HIS A 641 0.11 -20.45 0.53
CA HIS A 641 0.37 -19.46 1.57
C HIS A 641 -0.91 -19.15 2.37
N GLY A 642 -0.77 -18.76 3.63
CA GLY A 642 -1.92 -18.54 4.54
C GLY A 642 -2.83 -17.38 4.13
N THR A 643 -2.33 -16.46 3.29
CA THR A 643 -3.11 -15.36 2.71
C THR A 643 -4.18 -15.87 1.77
N ASN A 644 -3.90 -16.87 0.93
CA ASN A 644 -4.84 -17.40 -0.06
C ASN A 644 -6.21 -17.78 0.55
N PRO A 645 -6.28 -18.68 1.57
CA PRO A 645 -7.55 -19.02 2.20
C PRO A 645 -8.16 -17.87 3.00
N ALA A 646 -7.36 -16.96 3.56
CA ALA A 646 -7.87 -15.77 4.24
C ALA A 646 -8.54 -14.80 3.24
N SER A 647 -7.91 -14.57 2.09
CA SER A 647 -8.41 -13.73 0.99
C SER A 647 -9.69 -14.32 0.38
N ALA A 648 -9.74 -15.65 0.19
CA ALA A 648 -10.94 -16.35 -0.29
C ALA A 648 -12.10 -16.24 0.71
N ALA A 649 -11.85 -16.46 2.00
CA ALA A 649 -12.87 -16.27 3.03
C ALA A 649 -13.36 -14.81 3.07
N MET A 650 -12.46 -13.84 2.95
CA MET A 650 -12.79 -12.41 2.90
C MET A 650 -13.56 -12.02 1.64
N ALA A 651 -13.34 -12.69 0.51
CA ALA A 651 -14.14 -12.58 -0.72
C ALA A 651 -15.48 -13.33 -0.65
N GLY A 652 -15.82 -13.91 0.51
CA GLY A 652 -17.08 -14.64 0.74
C GLY A 652 -17.14 -16.00 0.04
N MET A 653 -15.99 -16.58 -0.32
CA MET A 653 -15.90 -17.89 -0.95
C MET A 653 -15.78 -19.01 0.10
N LYS A 654 -16.30 -20.18 -0.24
CA LYS A 654 -16.15 -21.41 0.54
C LYS A 654 -14.82 -22.07 0.20
N VAL A 655 -13.87 -22.04 1.13
CA VAL A 655 -12.58 -22.69 0.97
C VAL A 655 -12.74 -24.21 1.03
N VAL A 656 -12.26 -24.89 0.00
CA VAL A 656 -12.13 -26.35 -0.06
C VAL A 656 -10.65 -26.67 -0.26
N VAL A 657 -10.03 -27.24 0.77
CA VAL A 657 -8.61 -27.59 0.75
C VAL A 657 -8.39 -28.73 -0.21
N VAL A 658 -7.35 -28.68 -1.05
CA VAL A 658 -6.84 -29.78 -1.91
C VAL A 658 -5.57 -30.34 -1.27
N ASN A 659 -5.39 -31.66 -1.27
CA ASN A 659 -4.24 -32.33 -0.68
C ASN A 659 -2.99 -32.17 -1.54
N ASN A 660 -1.85 -32.49 -0.94
CA ASN A 660 -0.60 -32.69 -1.62
C ASN A 660 -0.26 -34.18 -1.61
N ASP A 661 0.44 -34.66 -2.64
CA ASP A 661 0.99 -36.02 -2.66
C ASP A 661 2.23 -36.14 -1.75
N ASP A 662 2.82 -37.34 -1.68
CA ASP A 662 3.98 -37.62 -0.83
C ASP A 662 5.25 -36.88 -1.27
N ASP A 663 5.31 -36.42 -2.53
CA ASP A 663 6.40 -35.64 -3.11
C ASP A 663 6.18 -34.12 -2.97
N GLY A 664 5.03 -33.71 -2.42
CA GLY A 664 4.66 -32.32 -2.17
C GLY A 664 3.96 -31.61 -3.33
N ASN A 665 3.70 -32.28 -4.45
CA ASN A 665 2.91 -31.71 -5.55
C ASN A 665 1.43 -31.64 -5.17
N ILE A 666 0.61 -31.00 -5.98
CA ILE A 666 -0.85 -31.07 -5.84
C ILE A 666 -1.31 -32.50 -6.15
N ASP A 667 -2.09 -33.10 -5.24
CA ASP A 667 -2.70 -34.41 -5.49
C ASP A 667 -3.81 -34.27 -6.55
N ILE A 668 -3.48 -34.62 -7.79
CA ILE A 668 -4.39 -34.53 -8.94
C ILE A 668 -5.64 -35.42 -8.75
N SER A 669 -5.51 -36.56 -8.07
CA SER A 669 -6.64 -37.47 -7.84
C SER A 669 -7.64 -36.84 -6.86
N ASP A 670 -7.14 -36.27 -5.76
CA ASP A 670 -7.95 -35.55 -4.79
C ASP A 670 -8.54 -34.24 -5.38
N LEU A 671 -7.78 -33.54 -6.23
CA LEU A 671 -8.29 -32.39 -6.98
C LEU A 671 -9.46 -32.80 -7.88
N LYS A 672 -9.31 -33.83 -8.71
CA LYS A 672 -10.37 -34.33 -9.60
C LYS A 672 -11.62 -34.75 -8.81
N ALA A 673 -11.45 -35.43 -7.69
CA ALA A 673 -12.56 -35.80 -6.81
C ALA A 673 -13.28 -34.57 -6.22
N LYS A 674 -12.54 -33.51 -5.88
CA LYS A 674 -13.12 -32.23 -5.41
C LYS A 674 -13.80 -31.46 -6.53
N ILE A 675 -13.24 -31.50 -7.74
CA ILE A 675 -13.86 -30.94 -8.93
C ILE A 675 -15.20 -31.60 -9.20
N GLU A 676 -15.25 -32.95 -9.23
CA GLU A 676 -16.49 -33.70 -9.44
C GLU A 676 -17.55 -33.33 -8.39
N LYS A 677 -17.16 -33.35 -7.11
CA LYS A 677 -18.03 -33.03 -5.97
C LYS A 677 -18.60 -31.61 -5.99
N HIS A 678 -17.86 -30.65 -6.55
CA HIS A 678 -18.20 -29.23 -6.52
C HIS A 678 -18.41 -28.63 -7.92
N SER A 679 -18.62 -29.46 -8.95
CA SER A 679 -18.64 -29.08 -10.37
C SER A 679 -19.58 -27.91 -10.71
N SER A 680 -20.73 -27.80 -10.06
CA SER A 680 -21.67 -26.68 -10.25
C SER A 680 -21.31 -25.42 -9.48
N ASP A 681 -20.41 -25.50 -8.50
CA ASP A 681 -20.21 -24.45 -7.49
C ASP A 681 -18.80 -23.84 -7.52
N ILE A 682 -17.86 -24.42 -8.28
CA ILE A 682 -16.47 -23.94 -8.35
C ILE A 682 -16.43 -22.57 -8.99
N ALA A 683 -15.95 -21.59 -8.21
CA ALA A 683 -15.67 -20.25 -8.68
C ALA A 683 -14.19 -20.10 -9.04
N ALA A 684 -13.30 -20.60 -8.18
CA ALA A 684 -11.87 -20.36 -8.33
C ALA A 684 -11.02 -21.55 -7.86
N PHE A 685 -9.84 -21.68 -8.44
CA PHE A 685 -8.71 -22.44 -7.91
C PHE A 685 -7.54 -21.49 -7.66
N MET A 686 -7.01 -21.46 -6.44
CA MET A 686 -5.82 -20.66 -6.11
C MET A 686 -4.58 -21.55 -6.09
N VAL A 687 -3.60 -21.25 -6.92
CA VAL A 687 -2.34 -22.00 -7.01
C VAL A 687 -1.14 -21.07 -6.91
N THR A 688 -0.06 -21.50 -6.26
CA THR A 688 1.22 -20.81 -6.28
C THR A 688 2.14 -21.55 -7.25
N TYR A 689 2.74 -20.85 -8.21
CA TYR A 689 3.65 -21.49 -9.17
C TYR A 689 5.00 -20.73 -9.27
N PRO A 690 6.16 -21.42 -9.24
CA PRO A 690 6.32 -22.78 -8.70
C PRO A 690 5.79 -22.86 -7.27
N SER A 691 5.55 -24.07 -6.77
CA SER A 691 4.86 -24.29 -5.50
C SER A 691 5.62 -23.65 -4.31
N THR A 692 4.98 -23.57 -3.15
CA THR A 692 5.63 -23.07 -1.93
C THR A 692 6.76 -23.97 -1.43
N PHE A 693 6.90 -25.18 -1.98
CA PHE A 693 8.05 -26.07 -1.76
C PHE A 693 9.23 -25.77 -2.69
N GLY A 694 9.06 -24.86 -3.65
CA GLY A 694 10.10 -24.48 -4.61
C GLY A 694 10.24 -25.43 -5.79
N VAL A 695 9.17 -26.16 -6.15
CA VAL A 695 9.15 -27.17 -7.22
C VAL A 695 8.25 -26.71 -8.37
N PHE A 696 8.71 -26.92 -9.60
CA PHE A 696 7.88 -26.79 -10.81
C PHE A 696 7.10 -28.08 -11.02
N GLU A 697 5.79 -28.03 -10.81
CA GLU A 697 4.91 -29.18 -11.04
C GLU A 697 4.71 -29.40 -12.55
N GLU A 698 4.93 -30.63 -13.04
CA GLU A 698 4.77 -30.98 -14.46
C GLU A 698 3.31 -30.93 -14.92
N GLY A 699 2.37 -31.29 -14.03
CA GLY A 699 0.94 -31.39 -14.32
C GLY A 699 0.16 -30.06 -14.23
N ILE A 700 0.82 -28.91 -14.11
CA ILE A 700 0.13 -27.63 -13.86
C ILE A 700 -0.89 -27.27 -14.93
N VAL A 701 -0.59 -27.52 -16.20
CA VAL A 701 -1.50 -27.24 -17.32
C VAL A 701 -2.73 -28.14 -17.25
N GLU A 702 -2.54 -29.45 -16.99
CA GLU A 702 -3.66 -30.40 -16.80
C GLU A 702 -4.57 -29.98 -15.63
N ILE A 703 -3.98 -29.52 -14.53
CA ILE A 703 -4.70 -29.04 -13.35
C ILE A 703 -5.57 -27.82 -13.70
N ILE A 704 -5.01 -26.87 -14.44
CA ILE A 704 -5.69 -25.64 -14.86
C ILE A 704 -6.83 -25.97 -15.83
N ASP A 705 -6.55 -26.78 -16.85
CA ASP A 705 -7.55 -27.24 -17.82
C ASP A 705 -8.73 -27.93 -17.14
N ALA A 706 -8.47 -28.81 -16.16
CA ALA A 706 -9.53 -29.49 -15.41
C ALA A 706 -10.42 -28.52 -14.60
N VAL A 707 -9.86 -27.42 -14.08
CA VAL A 707 -10.64 -26.38 -13.38
C VAL A 707 -11.48 -25.56 -14.37
N HIS A 708 -10.91 -25.21 -15.53
CA HIS A 708 -11.63 -24.51 -16.60
C HIS A 708 -12.77 -25.35 -17.17
N GLU A 709 -12.56 -26.65 -17.39
CA GLU A 709 -13.60 -27.60 -17.81
C GLU A 709 -14.77 -27.67 -16.82
N ALA A 710 -14.50 -27.47 -15.53
CA ALA A 710 -15.52 -27.39 -14.47
C ALA A 710 -16.20 -26.02 -14.36
N GLY A 711 -15.83 -25.05 -15.21
CA GLY A 711 -16.35 -23.67 -15.21
C GLY A 711 -15.75 -22.76 -14.15
N GLY A 712 -14.68 -23.18 -13.48
CA GLY A 712 -13.93 -22.35 -12.55
C GLY A 712 -12.95 -21.39 -13.25
N GLN A 713 -12.40 -20.46 -12.49
CA GLN A 713 -11.26 -19.63 -12.91
C GLN A 713 -10.02 -19.95 -12.09
N VAL A 714 -8.83 -19.68 -12.62
CA VAL A 714 -7.56 -19.94 -11.96
C VAL A 714 -6.91 -18.64 -11.54
N TYR A 715 -6.73 -18.52 -10.23
CA TYR A 715 -5.93 -17.47 -9.61
C TYR A 715 -4.52 -18.00 -9.33
N MET A 716 -3.49 -17.39 -9.92
CA MET A 716 -2.10 -17.68 -9.59
C MET A 716 -1.55 -16.68 -8.56
N ASP A 717 -1.05 -17.20 -7.46
CA ASP A 717 -0.19 -16.46 -6.55
C ASP A 717 1.20 -16.31 -7.18
N GLY A 718 1.52 -15.08 -7.61
CA GLY A 718 2.76 -14.72 -8.27
C GLY A 718 3.90 -14.32 -7.33
N ALA A 719 3.81 -14.62 -6.02
CA ALA A 719 4.90 -14.36 -5.08
C ALA A 719 6.22 -15.04 -5.47
N ASN A 720 6.15 -16.15 -6.21
CA ASN A 720 7.31 -16.93 -6.68
C ASN A 720 7.74 -16.59 -8.11
N MET A 721 7.27 -15.48 -8.69
CA MET A 721 7.59 -15.08 -10.07
C MET A 721 9.09 -14.87 -10.34
N ASN A 722 9.93 -14.70 -9.32
CA ASN A 722 11.38 -14.63 -9.51
C ASN A 722 11.98 -15.90 -10.14
N ALA A 723 11.29 -17.04 -10.05
CA ALA A 723 11.66 -18.27 -10.75
C ALA A 723 11.06 -18.37 -12.17
N GLN A 724 10.13 -17.48 -12.55
CA GLN A 724 9.41 -17.55 -13.82
C GLN A 724 9.86 -16.50 -14.85
N VAL A 725 10.16 -15.27 -14.43
CA VAL A 725 10.41 -14.13 -15.35
C VAL A 725 11.41 -14.51 -16.45
N GLY A 726 10.95 -14.48 -17.71
CA GLY A 726 11.76 -14.80 -18.90
C GLY A 726 11.96 -16.30 -19.17
N LEU A 727 11.43 -17.19 -18.33
CA LEU A 727 11.44 -18.65 -18.51
C LEU A 727 10.05 -19.18 -18.84
N THR A 728 9.03 -18.73 -18.11
CA THR A 728 7.61 -19.08 -18.29
C THR A 728 6.76 -17.89 -17.87
N SER A 729 5.43 -17.98 -17.97
CA SER A 729 4.54 -16.93 -17.48
C SER A 729 3.18 -17.49 -17.02
N PRO A 730 2.50 -16.82 -16.09
CA PRO A 730 1.16 -17.20 -15.67
C PRO A 730 0.17 -17.32 -16.85
N GLY A 731 0.21 -16.40 -17.81
CA GLY A 731 -0.65 -16.46 -19.00
C GLY A 731 -0.34 -17.66 -19.89
N LEU A 732 0.94 -18.08 -19.99
CA LEU A 732 1.33 -19.26 -20.76
C LEU A 732 0.82 -20.56 -20.12
N ILE A 733 0.86 -20.66 -18.79
CA ILE A 733 0.38 -21.86 -18.09
C ILE A 733 -1.16 -21.91 -17.99
N GLY A 734 -1.87 -20.83 -18.36
CA GLY A 734 -3.33 -20.76 -18.40
C GLY A 734 -3.99 -20.13 -17.18
N ALA A 735 -3.26 -19.39 -16.34
CA ALA A 735 -3.88 -18.64 -15.24
C ALA A 735 -4.74 -17.48 -15.78
N ASP A 736 -5.87 -17.18 -15.14
CA ASP A 736 -6.78 -16.08 -15.55
C ASP A 736 -6.44 -14.78 -14.83
N VAL A 737 -5.98 -14.87 -13.59
CA VAL A 737 -5.66 -13.72 -12.73
C VAL A 737 -4.42 -14.03 -11.91
N CYS A 738 -3.57 -13.04 -11.69
CA CYS A 738 -2.39 -13.15 -10.84
C CYS A 738 -2.14 -11.88 -10.05
N HIS A 739 -1.53 -11.99 -8.87
CA HIS A 739 -0.88 -10.82 -8.25
C HIS A 739 0.64 -10.94 -8.33
N LEU A 740 1.32 -9.80 -8.41
CA LEU A 740 2.78 -9.73 -8.28
C LEU A 740 3.21 -9.01 -7.02
N ASN A 741 4.19 -9.59 -6.32
CA ASN A 741 4.88 -8.97 -5.20
C ASN A 741 6.03 -8.12 -5.72
N LEU A 742 5.81 -6.82 -5.97
CA LEU A 742 6.89 -5.94 -6.42
C LEU A 742 8.00 -5.81 -5.36
N HIS A 743 7.64 -5.87 -4.08
CA HIS A 743 8.59 -5.90 -2.94
C HIS A 743 9.32 -7.24 -2.74
N LYS A 744 9.12 -8.20 -3.64
CA LYS A 744 9.89 -9.45 -3.71
C LYS A 744 10.61 -9.52 -5.05
N THR A 745 9.85 -9.71 -6.12
CA THR A 745 10.40 -9.99 -7.45
C THR A 745 10.95 -8.73 -8.13
N PHE A 746 10.41 -7.54 -7.83
CA PHE A 746 10.74 -6.29 -8.53
C PHE A 746 11.30 -5.19 -7.61
N CYS A 747 12.14 -5.62 -6.68
CA CYS A 747 13.10 -4.79 -5.94
C CYS A 747 12.55 -3.70 -5.00
N ILE A 748 11.23 -3.51 -4.85
CA ILE A 748 10.73 -2.62 -3.79
C ILE A 748 11.27 -3.13 -2.43
N PRO A 749 11.77 -2.26 -1.54
CA PRO A 749 12.37 -2.68 -0.29
C PRO A 749 11.36 -3.32 0.67
N HIS A 750 11.83 -4.32 1.41
CA HIS A 750 11.02 -5.07 2.38
C HIS A 750 10.57 -4.25 3.59
N GLY A 751 11.31 -3.19 3.94
CA GLY A 751 10.90 -2.15 4.90
C GLY A 751 10.70 -2.61 6.35
N GLY A 752 11.30 -3.72 6.75
CA GLY A 752 11.06 -4.33 8.07
C GLY A 752 9.68 -4.99 8.21
N GLY A 753 8.93 -5.15 7.11
CA GLY A 753 7.55 -5.66 7.10
C GLY A 753 6.56 -4.82 6.29
N GLY A 754 7.05 -3.92 5.42
CA GLY A 754 6.27 -2.98 4.61
C GLY A 754 7.04 -1.67 4.40
N PRO A 755 6.96 -1.01 3.24
CA PRO A 755 5.80 -1.06 2.35
C PRO A 755 5.85 -2.24 1.39
N GLY A 756 4.67 -2.61 0.90
CA GLY A 756 4.62 -3.27 -0.39
C GLY A 756 3.87 -2.40 -1.39
N LYS A 757 4.09 -2.67 -2.67
CA LYS A 757 3.26 -2.22 -3.79
C LYS A 757 3.02 -3.44 -4.66
N PHE A 758 1.81 -3.58 -5.19
CA PHE A 758 1.41 -4.79 -5.88
C PHE A 758 0.55 -4.42 -7.06
N THR A 759 0.52 -5.35 -8.00
CA THR A 759 -0.32 -5.24 -9.18
C THR A 759 -1.18 -6.49 -9.24
N VAL A 760 -2.46 -6.31 -9.60
CA VAL A 760 -3.33 -7.41 -10.00
C VAL A 760 -3.42 -7.42 -11.50
N MET A 761 -3.13 -8.56 -12.08
CA MET A 761 -3.10 -8.78 -13.51
C MET A 761 -4.23 -9.69 -13.90
N MET A 762 -4.85 -9.38 -15.02
CA MET A 762 -6.09 -9.99 -15.42
C MET A 762 -6.03 -10.31 -16.91
N GLN A 763 -6.39 -11.55 -17.24
CA GLN A 763 -6.84 -11.99 -18.53
C GLN A 763 -8.09 -12.79 -18.28
N LEU A 764 -9.21 -12.07 -18.19
CA LEU A 764 -10.49 -12.75 -18.31
C LEU A 764 -10.61 -13.11 -19.79
N GLN A 765 -10.66 -14.41 -20.09
CA GLN A 765 -11.08 -14.85 -21.41
C GLN A 765 -12.46 -14.24 -21.69
N CYS A 766 -12.49 -13.15 -22.45
CA CYS A 766 -13.61 -12.96 -23.36
C CYS A 766 -13.57 -14.18 -24.25
N CYS A 767 -14.55 -15.08 -24.09
CA CYS A 767 -14.82 -16.08 -25.11
C CYS A 767 -14.79 -15.38 -26.47
N GLN A 768 -13.97 -15.91 -27.39
CA GLN A 768 -14.01 -15.52 -28.80
C GLN A 768 -15.45 -15.55 -29.33
#